data_AF-A0A2E6C347-F1
#
_entry.id   AF-A0A2E6C347-F1
#
_cell.length_a   1.000
_cell.length_b   1.000
_cell.length_c   1.000
_cell.angle_alpha   90.00
_cell.angle_beta   90.00
_cell.angle_gamma   90.00
#
_symmetry.space_group_name_H-M   'P 1'
#
loop_
_entity.id
_entity.type
_entity.pdbx_description
1 polymer ?
#
loop_
_entity_poly.entity_id
_entity_poly.type
_entity_poly.pdbx_seq_one_letter_code
_entity_poly.pdbx_strand_id
1 'polypeptide(L)'
;MWGDHSIAATICPLQSARLAVFDFDGVFSDGAFYFGDQTRARKVYNGRDSFGIRKLLDIGIDVGIITNDVSVSLDNAVHIRDRIKFVSARADQDKLRVLTQWKEELELSWSEISYMGDDDPDIPCMETAGLAAAPADAQESARAAATFVSRCNGGKGAVRDFCEYILRRMSPQKACICIPARLASSRLPSKLLLTVDGVSIIRSTCLQCKKTDLATFVFTDSEKIAQQVSDIVTVFMTRGDYENGTERLSMNEQLIPTEFDTVINVQGDEPFVAPENILHALRLHTENMDKIPVFYTTLHEKCDAHASLDAARVKVAVSNNRAQWYSRSIIPFHRSSNTDSYNIFTGIYVFDRANLRKFSELANTPCQLAESIEQLKILEHGYQIATFPTLVTSAPSVDTYDDYSKLTRTRDEEEFIADGAGGATVPVESGKIASQKLLDCTLRDGGYVNNWMFDDDFVREFLTLVCDAVDIVEVGFINVQQEYRSCPVGIYRNLGRERIHELRKLVTCKLAVMTDLNALNREVVFPYNSDIDIIRIAFTKSDVSKAKVLAFELLACGYEVCLQFMSSHLYGVEELAAHAAQVPDAIPYVVDSLGCMSAEEVKSYTSLLPANCGLHLHNNLQQAAGTYASVRSAIADATLNGMGRGAGNLPLELCRVSHEARERLLAFGDKYLSNIPRAWGYAPEYILQASLRCHPNYVVKMKDMGLTCTFIFKVLSQLEGVSTFRVDTLEKLLSTGV
;
A
#
# COMPACT_ATOMS: atom_id res chain seq x y z
N MET A 1 -17.83 -32.19 8.68
CA MET A 1 -17.98 -32.07 10.13
C MET A 1 -16.95 -31.05 10.57
N TRP A 2 -17.39 -29.80 10.78
CA TRP A 2 -16.53 -28.67 11.10
C TRP A 2 -16.64 -28.42 12.60
N GLY A 3 -15.50 -28.42 13.27
CA GLY A 3 -15.42 -28.32 14.73
C GLY A 3 -15.74 -26.92 15.23
N ASP A 4 -16.56 -26.87 16.27
CA ASP A 4 -16.78 -25.71 17.13
C ASP A 4 -15.44 -25.14 17.64
N HIS A 5 -15.16 -23.90 17.29
CA HIS A 5 -14.21 -23.07 18.01
C HIS A 5 -14.98 -21.90 18.63
N SER A 6 -15.31 -22.07 19.91
CA SER A 6 -15.82 -21.04 20.79
C SER A 6 -14.83 -19.87 20.85
N ILE A 7 -15.26 -18.72 20.33
CA ILE A 7 -14.54 -17.46 20.38
C ILE A 7 -14.63 -16.94 21.83
N ALA A 8 -13.53 -17.06 22.58
CA ALA A 8 -13.36 -16.37 23.85
C ALA A 8 -12.93 -14.92 23.54
N ALA A 9 -13.86 -13.98 23.69
CA ALA A 9 -13.60 -12.55 23.57
C ALA A 9 -12.62 -12.12 24.67
N THR A 10 -11.42 -11.68 24.28
CA THR A 10 -10.45 -11.01 25.16
C THR A 10 -10.51 -9.53 24.85
N ILE A 11 -10.35 -8.68 25.87
CA ILE A 11 -10.98 -7.36 25.84
C ILE A 11 -10.03 -6.18 26.13
N CYS A 12 -10.31 -5.08 25.44
CA CYS A 12 -9.61 -3.78 25.38
C CYS A 12 -9.57 -3.02 26.74
N PRO A 13 -8.54 -2.19 27.02
CA PRO A 13 -8.13 -1.75 28.37
C PRO A 13 -8.99 -0.69 29.10
N LEU A 14 -10.28 -0.55 28.82
CA LEU A 14 -11.18 0.32 29.60
C LEU A 14 -12.36 -0.42 30.22
N GLN A 15 -12.24 -1.74 30.31
CA GLN A 15 -13.23 -2.64 30.85
C GLN A 15 -13.09 -2.96 32.35
N SER A 16 -12.20 -2.28 33.07
CA SER A 16 -11.72 -2.78 34.36
C SER A 16 -12.34 -2.10 35.58
N ALA A 17 -13.44 -1.34 35.46
CA ALA A 17 -14.10 -0.79 36.65
C ALA A 17 -14.61 -1.95 37.53
N ARG A 18 -14.01 -2.11 38.70
CA ARG A 18 -14.33 -3.18 39.67
C ARG A 18 -14.93 -2.64 40.96
N LEU A 19 -14.81 -1.33 41.20
CA LEU A 19 -15.40 -0.63 42.34
C LEU A 19 -16.02 0.70 41.90
N ALA A 20 -17.31 0.89 42.18
CA ALA A 20 -18.01 2.16 42.00
C ALA A 20 -18.34 2.80 43.35
N VAL A 21 -17.75 3.95 43.64
CA VAL A 21 -17.89 4.67 44.90
C VAL A 21 -18.66 5.98 44.70
N PHE A 22 -19.50 6.31 45.66
CA PHE A 22 -20.37 7.48 45.61
C PHE A 22 -20.27 8.23 46.94
N ASP A 23 -20.26 9.56 46.89
CA ASP A 23 -20.77 10.33 48.02
C ASP A 23 -22.27 10.08 48.20
N PHE A 24 -22.80 10.36 49.39
CA PHE A 24 -24.22 10.22 49.64
C PHE A 24 -25.00 11.51 49.44
N ASP A 25 -24.49 12.62 49.94
CA ASP A 25 -25.22 13.89 49.95
C ASP A 25 -24.95 14.69 48.70
N GLY A 26 -26.00 15.32 48.16
CA GLY A 26 -25.93 15.93 46.82
C GLY A 26 -25.74 14.94 45.66
N VAL A 27 -25.47 13.66 45.93
CA VAL A 27 -25.39 12.57 44.94
C VAL A 27 -26.64 11.68 44.99
N PHE A 28 -26.84 10.92 46.08
CA PHE A 28 -28.06 10.15 46.32
C PHE A 28 -29.20 11.00 46.88
N SER A 29 -28.87 12.05 47.62
CA SER A 29 -29.83 13.03 48.13
C SER A 29 -29.82 14.31 47.26
N ASP A 30 -30.89 15.10 47.35
CA ASP A 30 -30.99 16.41 46.69
C ASP A 30 -30.33 17.54 47.49
N GLY A 31 -29.52 17.19 48.52
CA GLY A 31 -28.85 18.14 49.41
C GLY A 31 -29.80 18.89 50.36
N ALA A 32 -31.12 18.72 50.24
CA ALA A 32 -32.10 19.43 51.03
C ALA A 32 -32.42 18.69 52.35
N PHE A 33 -32.55 19.47 53.43
CA PHE A 33 -33.05 18.99 54.72
C PHE A 33 -34.52 19.34 54.87
N TYR A 34 -35.37 18.32 54.94
CA TYR A 34 -36.80 18.48 55.14
C TYR A 34 -37.14 18.30 56.63
N PHE A 35 -37.66 19.35 57.26
CA PHE A 35 -38.07 19.34 58.66
C PHE A 35 -39.60 19.18 58.75
N GLY A 36 -40.06 18.20 59.52
CA GLY A 36 -41.47 18.07 59.91
C GLY A 36 -41.65 18.43 61.39
N ASP A 37 -42.78 18.05 61.99
CA ASP A 37 -43.07 18.30 63.41
C ASP A 37 -42.14 17.55 64.39
N GLN A 38 -41.26 16.69 63.87
CA GLN A 38 -40.22 16.00 64.63
C GLN A 38 -38.86 16.67 64.39
N THR A 39 -38.02 16.75 65.42
CA THR A 39 -36.69 17.42 65.40
C THR A 39 -35.63 16.74 64.51
N ARG A 40 -35.98 15.66 63.79
CA ARG A 40 -35.06 14.92 62.92
C ARG A 40 -35.30 15.29 61.46
N ALA A 41 -34.28 15.84 60.83
CA ALA A 41 -34.32 16.15 59.40
C ALA A 41 -34.49 14.87 58.55
N ARG A 42 -35.24 14.98 57.46
CA ARG A 42 -35.42 13.94 56.46
C ARG A 42 -34.71 14.34 55.18
N LYS A 43 -34.19 13.35 54.45
CA LYS A 43 -33.64 13.50 53.11
C LYS A 43 -34.40 12.59 52.14
N VAL A 44 -34.47 13.01 50.88
CA VAL A 44 -35.16 12.28 49.82
C VAL A 44 -34.13 11.70 48.86
N TYR A 45 -34.35 10.45 48.44
CA TYR A 45 -33.53 9.76 47.45
C TYR A 45 -34.39 9.15 46.34
N ASN A 46 -33.79 8.91 45.17
CA ASN A 46 -34.51 8.34 44.03
C ASN A 46 -34.44 6.81 44.03
N GLY A 47 -35.59 6.14 44.06
CA GLY A 47 -35.64 4.68 44.00
C GLY A 47 -35.00 4.07 42.74
N ARG A 48 -34.90 4.81 41.64
CA ARG A 48 -34.26 4.34 40.40
C ARG A 48 -32.75 4.09 40.55
N ASP A 49 -32.11 4.79 41.48
CA ASP A 49 -30.67 4.63 41.77
C ASP A 49 -30.36 3.23 42.29
N SER A 50 -31.25 2.66 43.11
CA SER A 50 -31.13 1.27 43.58
C SER A 50 -31.13 0.24 42.45
N PHE A 51 -31.82 0.50 41.34
CA PHE A 51 -31.79 -0.36 40.17
C PHE A 51 -30.48 -0.20 39.38
N GLY A 52 -29.85 0.99 39.42
CA GLY A 52 -28.52 1.23 38.83
C GLY A 52 -27.45 0.41 39.54
N ILE A 53 -27.41 0.51 40.86
CA ILE A 53 -26.52 -0.27 41.74
C ILE A 53 -26.67 -1.77 41.47
N ARG A 54 -27.92 -2.27 41.42
CA ARG A 54 -28.18 -3.69 41.16
C ARG A 54 -27.54 -4.16 39.86
N LYS A 55 -27.68 -3.39 38.78
CA LYS A 55 -27.11 -3.76 37.48
C LYS A 55 -25.56 -3.82 37.52
N LEU A 56 -24.89 -2.96 38.29
CA LEU A 56 -23.43 -3.02 38.46
C LEU A 56 -23.01 -4.28 39.21
N LEU A 57 -23.72 -4.62 40.29
CA LEU A 57 -23.48 -5.82 41.07
C LEU A 57 -23.72 -7.10 40.25
N ASP A 58 -24.74 -7.12 39.40
CA ASP A 58 -25.08 -8.26 38.53
C ASP A 58 -23.93 -8.62 37.56
N ILE A 59 -23.02 -7.68 37.27
CA ILE A 59 -21.82 -7.91 36.44
C ILE A 59 -20.51 -7.91 37.25
N GLY A 60 -20.59 -8.01 38.58
CA GLY A 60 -19.44 -8.21 39.46
C GLY A 60 -18.67 -6.96 39.86
N ILE A 61 -19.25 -5.76 39.74
CA ILE A 61 -18.65 -4.51 40.24
C ILE A 61 -19.12 -4.29 41.66
N ASP A 62 -18.18 -4.18 42.60
CA ASP A 62 -18.48 -3.81 43.98
C ASP A 62 -18.92 -2.34 44.04
N VAL A 63 -19.86 -2.02 44.95
CA VAL A 63 -20.34 -0.64 45.15
C VAL A 63 -19.99 -0.19 46.56
N GLY A 64 -19.59 1.08 46.70
CA GLY A 64 -19.24 1.72 47.97
C GLY A 64 -19.87 3.09 48.18
N ILE A 65 -20.10 3.48 49.44
CA ILE A 65 -20.54 4.83 49.83
C ILE A 65 -19.60 5.41 50.88
N ILE A 66 -19.08 6.61 50.63
CA ILE A 66 -18.30 7.39 51.61
C ILE A 66 -19.05 8.69 51.87
N THR A 67 -19.52 8.94 53.09
CA THR A 67 -20.22 10.18 53.44
C THR A 67 -19.71 10.76 54.75
N ASN A 68 -19.60 12.09 54.82
CA ASN A 68 -19.24 12.80 56.04
C ASN A 68 -20.48 13.21 56.86
N ASP A 69 -21.68 13.04 56.31
CA ASP A 69 -22.92 13.36 57.01
C ASP A 69 -23.38 12.17 57.88
N VAL A 70 -23.46 12.42 59.18
CA VAL A 70 -23.93 11.45 60.19
C VAL A 70 -25.35 11.76 60.69
N SER A 71 -25.97 12.85 60.23
CA SER A 71 -27.27 13.35 60.69
C SER A 71 -28.44 12.47 60.23
N VAL A 72 -28.29 11.80 59.08
CA VAL A 72 -29.28 10.87 58.54
C VAL A 72 -28.63 9.51 58.33
N SER A 73 -29.11 8.51 59.07
CA SER A 73 -28.54 7.17 59.03
C SER A 73 -28.92 6.48 57.72
N LEU A 74 -27.90 6.06 56.96
CA LEU A 74 -28.00 5.15 55.81
C LEU A 74 -28.84 3.89 56.12
N ASP A 75 -28.96 3.53 57.39
CA ASP A 75 -29.82 2.45 57.90
C ASP A 75 -31.30 2.64 57.54
N ASN A 76 -31.75 3.89 57.33
CA ASN A 76 -33.10 4.17 56.88
C ASN A 76 -33.27 4.03 55.35
N ALA A 77 -32.18 3.96 54.60
CA ALA A 77 -32.16 3.76 53.15
C ALA A 77 -31.88 2.29 52.80
N VAL A 78 -32.64 1.37 53.41
CA VAL A 78 -32.48 -0.11 53.27
C VAL A 78 -32.37 -0.58 51.81
N HIS A 79 -33.09 0.06 50.88
CA HIS A 79 -33.07 -0.28 49.46
C HIS A 79 -31.72 -0.05 48.76
N ILE A 80 -30.88 0.80 49.36
CA ILE A 80 -29.53 1.14 48.90
C ILE A 80 -28.52 0.38 49.77
N ARG A 81 -28.63 0.50 51.10
CA ARG A 81 -27.68 -0.07 52.07
C ARG A 81 -27.51 -1.59 51.94
N ASP A 82 -28.61 -2.35 51.84
CA ASP A 82 -28.56 -3.82 51.85
C ASP A 82 -27.86 -4.42 50.61
N ARG A 83 -27.55 -3.59 49.62
CA ARG A 83 -26.91 -3.97 48.36
C ARG A 83 -25.43 -3.60 48.30
N ILE A 84 -24.95 -2.79 49.24
CA ILE A 84 -23.64 -2.15 49.18
C ILE A 84 -22.71 -2.79 50.20
N LYS A 85 -21.57 -3.26 49.73
CA LYS A 85 -20.59 -3.99 50.54
C LYS A 85 -19.71 -3.03 51.37
N PHE A 86 -19.40 -1.86 50.83
CA PHE A 86 -18.49 -0.89 51.44
C PHE A 86 -19.22 0.38 51.86
N VAL A 87 -19.28 0.68 53.16
CA VAL A 87 -19.92 1.89 53.66
C VAL A 87 -19.05 2.53 54.73
N SER A 88 -18.71 3.82 54.55
CA SER A 88 -18.08 4.64 55.58
C SER A 88 -18.86 5.92 55.81
N ALA A 89 -19.53 6.01 56.96
CA ALA A 89 -20.34 7.17 57.38
C ALA A 89 -19.80 7.73 58.70
N ARG A 90 -18.80 8.60 58.63
CA ARG A 90 -18.13 9.21 59.80
C ARG A 90 -17.97 10.71 59.56
N ALA A 91 -18.23 11.52 60.58
CA ALA A 91 -17.96 12.95 60.51
C ALA A 91 -16.45 13.21 60.33
N ASP A 92 -16.12 14.22 59.53
CA ASP A 92 -14.76 14.73 59.31
C ASP A 92 -13.70 13.69 58.90
N GLN A 93 -14.13 12.62 58.21
CA GLN A 93 -13.19 11.64 57.65
C GLN A 93 -12.54 12.15 56.35
N ASP A 94 -11.28 11.79 56.17
CA ASP A 94 -10.57 11.93 54.90
C ASP A 94 -11.07 10.86 53.92
N LYS A 95 -11.90 11.27 52.95
CA LYS A 95 -12.52 10.37 51.99
C LYS A 95 -11.48 9.64 51.12
N LEU A 96 -10.38 10.30 50.77
CA LEU A 96 -9.33 9.70 49.94
C LEU A 96 -8.60 8.61 50.72
N ARG A 97 -8.36 8.81 52.01
CA ARG A 97 -7.77 7.77 52.87
C ARG A 97 -8.64 6.54 52.96
N VAL A 98 -9.97 6.70 53.09
CA VAL A 98 -10.91 5.57 53.09
C VAL A 98 -10.91 4.85 51.75
N LEU A 99 -10.97 5.60 50.65
CA LEU A 99 -10.92 5.03 49.31
C LEU A 99 -9.62 4.27 49.05
N THR A 100 -8.49 4.79 49.54
CA THR A 100 -7.16 4.15 49.46
C THR A 100 -7.16 2.82 50.22
N GLN A 101 -7.78 2.74 51.40
CA GLN A 101 -7.90 1.49 52.15
C GLN A 101 -8.72 0.44 51.38
N TRP A 102 -9.86 0.83 50.79
CA TRP A 102 -10.68 -0.10 50.01
C TRP A 102 -9.97 -0.56 48.73
N LYS A 103 -9.22 0.33 48.08
CA LYS A 103 -8.37 -0.01 46.95
C LYS A 103 -7.35 -1.09 47.34
N GLU A 104 -6.67 -0.93 48.48
CA GLU A 104 -5.71 -1.90 48.99
C GLU A 104 -6.37 -3.24 49.37
N GLU A 105 -7.52 -3.20 50.04
CA GLU A 105 -8.28 -4.40 50.44
C GLU A 105 -8.76 -5.23 49.24
N LEU A 106 -9.16 -4.56 48.16
CA LEU A 106 -9.62 -5.20 46.93
C LEU A 106 -8.51 -5.46 45.90
N GLU A 107 -7.26 -5.13 46.23
CA GLU A 107 -6.10 -5.25 45.34
C GLU A 107 -6.30 -4.54 43.99
N LEU A 108 -6.93 -3.36 44.01
CA LEU A 108 -7.26 -2.59 42.79
C LEU A 108 -6.17 -1.57 42.44
N SER A 109 -6.06 -1.25 41.16
CA SER A 109 -5.42 -0.04 40.67
C SER A 109 -6.41 1.13 40.63
N TRP A 110 -5.90 2.36 40.62
CA TRP A 110 -6.76 3.56 40.58
C TRP A 110 -7.64 3.61 39.31
N SER A 111 -7.15 3.07 38.19
CA SER A 111 -7.88 2.93 36.93
C SER A 111 -9.09 1.99 37.01
N GLU A 112 -9.17 1.14 38.04
CA GLU A 112 -10.29 0.20 38.25
C GLU A 112 -11.38 0.77 39.18
N ILE A 113 -11.23 2.01 39.63
CA ILE A 113 -12.15 2.67 40.59
C ILE A 113 -12.85 3.84 39.90
N SER A 114 -14.18 3.92 40.07
CA SER A 114 -14.96 5.09 39.69
C SER A 114 -15.51 5.81 40.92
N TYR A 115 -15.52 7.14 40.92
CA TYR A 115 -15.99 7.97 42.04
C TYR A 115 -16.98 9.04 41.58
N MET A 116 -18.11 9.19 42.27
CA MET A 116 -19.06 10.28 42.05
C MET A 116 -19.19 11.16 43.31
N GLY A 117 -18.88 12.44 43.18
CA GLY A 117 -18.96 13.44 44.26
C GLY A 117 -19.69 14.70 43.82
N ASP A 118 -20.12 15.53 44.77
CA ASP A 118 -20.90 16.74 44.53
C ASP A 118 -20.17 18.04 44.93
N ASP A 119 -19.18 17.99 45.83
CA ASP A 119 -18.56 19.18 46.41
C ASP A 119 -17.03 19.03 46.67
N ASP A 120 -16.39 20.09 47.17
CA ASP A 120 -14.94 20.21 47.39
C ASP A 120 -14.29 19.02 48.15
N PRO A 121 -14.92 18.43 49.20
CA PRO A 121 -14.33 17.29 49.91
C PRO A 121 -14.15 16.02 49.06
N ASP A 122 -14.84 15.92 47.93
CA ASP A 122 -14.77 14.76 47.02
C ASP A 122 -13.65 14.87 46.00
N ILE A 123 -13.18 16.10 45.71
CA ILE A 123 -12.22 16.38 44.65
C ILE A 123 -10.97 15.49 44.73
N PRO A 124 -10.32 15.27 45.89
CA PRO A 124 -9.15 14.40 45.96
C PRO A 124 -9.45 12.95 45.54
N CYS A 125 -10.66 12.44 45.82
CA CYS A 125 -11.08 11.11 45.36
C CYS A 125 -11.35 11.10 43.86
N MET A 126 -12.00 12.16 43.36
CA MET A 126 -12.33 12.32 41.94
C MET A 126 -11.06 12.43 41.09
N GLU A 127 -10.09 13.24 41.49
CA GLU A 127 -8.82 13.42 40.75
C GLU A 127 -7.96 12.15 40.72
N THR A 128 -8.12 11.26 41.70
CA THR A 128 -7.34 10.03 41.81
C THR A 128 -8.03 8.84 41.12
N ALA A 129 -9.36 8.79 41.10
CA ALA A 129 -10.12 7.69 40.52
C ALA A 129 -9.98 7.62 38.98
N GLY A 130 -9.99 6.41 38.43
CA GLY A 130 -9.92 6.17 36.98
C GLY A 130 -11.13 6.71 36.21
N LEU A 131 -12.26 6.93 36.89
CA LEU A 131 -13.43 7.59 36.33
C LEU A 131 -14.12 8.46 37.37
N ALA A 132 -14.03 9.78 37.20
CA ALA A 132 -14.69 10.76 38.06
C ALA A 132 -16.06 11.20 37.50
N ALA A 133 -17.04 11.37 38.38
CA ALA A 133 -18.36 11.85 38.03
C ALA A 133 -18.94 12.89 38.99
N ALA A 134 -19.85 13.72 38.49
CA ALA A 134 -20.59 14.69 39.28
C ALA A 134 -22.07 14.78 38.87
N PRO A 135 -23.01 15.03 39.81
CA PRO A 135 -24.37 15.46 39.50
C PRO A 135 -24.42 16.74 38.66
N ALA A 136 -25.54 16.97 37.97
CA ALA A 136 -25.72 18.16 37.12
C ALA A 136 -25.66 19.49 37.90
N ASP A 137 -26.08 19.47 39.16
CA ASP A 137 -26.14 20.61 40.09
C ASP A 137 -25.04 20.61 41.15
N ALA A 138 -24.02 19.77 40.97
CA ALA A 138 -22.83 19.76 41.82
C ALA A 138 -22.07 21.10 41.76
N GLN A 139 -21.26 21.35 42.80
CA GLN A 139 -20.37 22.50 42.90
C GLN A 139 -19.49 22.59 41.64
N GLU A 140 -19.20 23.82 41.19
CA GLU A 140 -18.45 24.07 39.97
C GLU A 140 -17.09 23.35 39.94
N SER A 141 -16.39 23.30 41.08
CA SER A 141 -15.13 22.60 41.30
C SER A 141 -15.27 21.08 41.09
N ALA A 142 -16.31 20.46 41.65
CA ALA A 142 -16.60 19.03 41.48
C ALA A 142 -16.96 18.70 40.01
N ARG A 143 -17.78 19.54 39.35
CA ARG A 143 -18.07 19.37 37.92
C ARG A 143 -16.83 19.55 37.05
N ALA A 144 -15.91 20.43 37.43
CA ALA A 144 -14.65 20.62 36.74
C ALA A 144 -13.68 19.43 36.91
N ALA A 145 -13.70 18.78 38.07
CA ALA A 145 -12.92 17.56 38.34
C ALA A 145 -13.53 16.29 37.72
N ALA A 146 -14.82 16.31 37.37
CA ALA A 146 -15.51 15.16 36.80
C ALA A 146 -15.20 14.92 35.31
N THR A 147 -14.94 13.65 34.96
CA THR A 147 -14.88 13.19 33.56
C THR A 147 -16.28 12.95 32.99
N PHE A 148 -17.27 12.67 33.85
CA PHE A 148 -18.67 12.51 33.51
C PHE A 148 -19.57 13.41 34.37
N VAL A 149 -20.30 14.33 33.76
CA VAL A 149 -21.35 15.09 34.44
C VAL A 149 -22.70 14.47 34.08
N SER A 150 -23.46 14.06 35.10
CA SER A 150 -24.78 13.49 34.91
C SER A 150 -25.75 14.50 34.30
N ARG A 151 -26.73 14.02 33.55
CA ARG A 151 -27.86 14.82 33.07
C ARG A 151 -28.90 15.11 34.16
N CYS A 152 -28.76 14.43 35.31
CA CYS A 152 -29.68 14.52 36.43
C CYS A 152 -29.01 15.21 37.61
N ASN A 153 -29.81 15.94 38.37
CA ASN A 153 -29.43 16.51 39.65
C ASN A 153 -29.29 15.44 40.75
N GLY A 154 -28.59 15.81 41.82
CA GLY A 154 -28.54 15.06 43.08
C GLY A 154 -29.92 14.60 43.55
N GLY A 155 -30.04 13.33 43.94
CA GLY A 155 -31.30 12.75 44.39
C GLY A 155 -32.42 12.70 43.35
N LYS A 156 -32.14 13.03 42.07
CA LYS A 156 -33.08 12.94 40.94
C LYS A 156 -32.69 11.88 39.91
N GLY A 157 -31.84 10.93 40.28
CA GLY A 157 -31.42 9.83 39.39
C GLY A 157 -29.99 9.96 38.85
N ALA A 158 -29.17 10.84 39.43
CA ALA A 158 -27.78 11.04 39.01
C ALA A 158 -26.94 9.77 39.15
N VAL A 159 -27.13 9.03 40.25
CA VAL A 159 -26.47 7.73 40.46
C VAL A 159 -26.89 6.72 39.40
N ARG A 160 -28.19 6.63 39.08
CA ARG A 160 -28.67 5.76 38.00
C ARG A 160 -28.02 6.07 36.66
N ASP A 161 -27.94 7.35 36.31
CA ASP A 161 -27.34 7.81 35.05
C ASP A 161 -25.85 7.43 35.00
N PHE A 162 -25.13 7.61 36.11
CA PHE A 162 -23.73 7.20 36.19
C PHE A 162 -23.54 5.68 36.15
N CYS A 163 -24.40 4.90 36.82
CA CYS A 163 -24.38 3.44 36.73
C CYS A 163 -24.58 2.96 35.29
N GLU A 164 -25.55 3.54 34.56
CA GLU A 164 -25.77 3.21 33.13
C GLU A 164 -24.57 3.61 32.27
N TYR A 165 -23.90 4.71 32.60
CA TYR A 165 -22.66 5.11 31.94
C TYR A 165 -21.54 4.07 32.12
N ILE A 166 -21.33 3.58 33.35
CA ILE A 166 -20.35 2.53 33.65
C ILE A 166 -20.72 1.23 32.91
N LEU A 167 -21.99 0.81 32.94
CA LEU A 167 -22.47 -0.40 32.27
C LEU A 167 -22.28 -0.37 30.76
N ARG A 168 -22.51 0.78 30.13
CA ARG A 168 -22.28 0.96 28.69
C ARG A 168 -20.81 0.84 28.34
N ARG A 169 -19.91 1.34 29.20
CA ARG A 169 -18.46 1.17 29.04
C ARG A 169 -17.99 -0.28 29.26
N MET A 170 -18.72 -1.06 30.06
CA MET A 170 -18.38 -2.46 30.38
C MET A 170 -19.06 -3.50 29.50
N SER A 171 -20.11 -3.12 28.77
CA SER A 171 -20.77 -4.03 27.84
C SER A 171 -19.79 -4.48 26.74
N PRO A 172 -19.73 -5.77 26.37
CA PRO A 172 -19.01 -6.21 25.19
C PRO A 172 -19.55 -5.39 24.02
N GLN A 173 -18.67 -4.63 23.37
CA GLN A 173 -19.14 -3.80 22.27
C GLN A 173 -19.61 -4.73 21.15
N LYS A 174 -20.86 -4.54 20.73
CA LYS A 174 -21.46 -5.17 19.56
C LYS A 174 -20.92 -4.51 18.29
N ALA A 175 -19.60 -4.43 18.21
CA ALA A 175 -18.86 -3.80 17.14
C ALA A 175 -18.17 -4.85 16.29
N CYS A 176 -18.16 -4.62 14.98
CA CYS A 176 -17.36 -5.40 14.04
C CYS A 176 -16.53 -4.50 13.14
N ILE A 177 -15.40 -5.02 12.68
CA ILE A 177 -14.56 -4.40 11.65
C ILE A 177 -15.04 -4.89 10.29
N CYS A 178 -15.26 -3.97 9.36
CA CYS A 178 -15.57 -4.26 7.97
C CYS A 178 -14.50 -3.60 7.08
N ILE A 179 -13.86 -4.40 6.24
CA ILE A 179 -12.78 -3.97 5.36
C ILE A 179 -13.28 -4.02 3.92
N PRO A 180 -13.52 -2.88 3.26
CA PRO A 180 -13.85 -2.85 1.84
C PRO A 180 -12.59 -3.08 1.01
N ALA A 181 -12.63 -4.03 0.08
CA ALA A 181 -11.49 -4.41 -0.73
C ALA A 181 -11.88 -4.58 -2.20
N ARG A 182 -11.33 -3.75 -3.08
CA ARG A 182 -11.54 -3.84 -4.53
C ARG A 182 -10.27 -4.24 -5.25
N LEU A 183 -10.39 -5.06 -6.29
CA LEU A 183 -9.23 -5.42 -7.12
C LEU A 183 -8.77 -4.25 -7.99
N ALA A 184 -9.72 -3.53 -8.59
CA ALA A 184 -9.44 -2.40 -9.45
C ALA A 184 -8.97 -1.19 -8.62
N SER A 185 -7.82 -0.62 -8.97
CA SER A 185 -7.26 0.57 -8.35
C SER A 185 -6.64 1.44 -9.43
N SER A 186 -6.96 2.73 -9.43
CA SER A 186 -6.59 3.68 -10.49
C SER A 186 -5.16 4.22 -10.36
N ARG A 187 -4.62 4.30 -9.13
CA ARG A 187 -3.28 4.84 -8.86
C ARG A 187 -2.19 3.77 -8.68
N LEU A 188 -2.58 2.58 -8.24
CA LEU A 188 -1.69 1.44 -8.05
C LEU A 188 -2.49 0.15 -8.34
N PRO A 189 -2.39 -0.43 -9.54
CA PRO A 189 -3.20 -1.59 -9.96
C PRO A 189 -3.01 -2.80 -9.04
N SER A 190 -4.10 -3.49 -8.69
CA SER A 190 -4.07 -4.66 -7.79
C SER A 190 -3.35 -4.40 -6.46
N LYS A 191 -3.28 -3.14 -6.02
CA LYS A 191 -2.57 -2.68 -4.80
C LYS A 191 -2.77 -3.59 -3.60
N LEU A 192 -4.00 -4.02 -3.34
CA LEU A 192 -4.32 -4.87 -2.19
C LEU A 192 -3.64 -6.24 -2.21
N LEU A 193 -3.26 -6.75 -3.40
CA LEU A 193 -2.53 -8.00 -3.59
C LEU A 193 -1.01 -7.84 -3.56
N LEU A 194 -0.48 -6.61 -3.60
CA LEU A 194 0.96 -6.38 -3.45
C LEU A 194 1.41 -6.81 -2.06
N THR A 195 2.63 -7.33 -1.95
CA THR A 195 3.16 -7.93 -0.73
C THR A 195 4.25 -7.10 -0.10
N VAL A 196 4.14 -6.83 1.19
CA VAL A 196 5.24 -6.31 2.02
C VAL A 196 5.72 -7.46 2.90
N ASP A 197 7.02 -7.78 2.88
CA ASP A 197 7.62 -8.92 3.60
C ASP A 197 6.92 -10.27 3.32
N GLY A 198 6.49 -10.48 2.08
CA GLY A 198 5.78 -11.71 1.66
C GLY A 198 4.31 -11.79 2.08
N VAL A 199 3.77 -10.75 2.73
CA VAL A 199 2.37 -10.66 3.16
C VAL A 199 1.62 -9.61 2.34
N SER A 200 0.52 -9.98 1.70
CA SER A 200 -0.27 -9.04 0.89
C SER A 200 -0.83 -7.88 1.74
N ILE A 201 -0.94 -6.69 1.18
CA ILE A 201 -1.41 -5.47 1.88
C ILE A 201 -2.77 -5.71 2.56
N ILE A 202 -3.70 -6.36 1.86
CA ILE A 202 -5.01 -6.70 2.45
C ILE A 202 -4.88 -7.68 3.61
N ARG A 203 -3.99 -8.67 3.50
CA ARG A 203 -3.73 -9.64 4.56
C ARG A 203 -3.09 -8.97 5.77
N SER A 204 -2.12 -8.07 5.57
CA SER A 204 -1.52 -7.26 6.64
C SER A 204 -2.57 -6.42 7.37
N THR A 205 -3.45 -5.74 6.63
CA THR A 205 -4.57 -4.98 7.21
C THR A 205 -5.48 -5.87 8.05
N CYS A 206 -5.86 -7.05 7.54
CA CYS A 206 -6.66 -8.02 8.29
C CYS A 206 -5.96 -8.51 9.56
N LEU A 207 -4.65 -8.79 9.50
CA LEU A 207 -3.87 -9.23 10.64
C LEU A 207 -3.76 -8.15 11.72
N GLN A 208 -3.62 -6.87 11.36
CA GLN A 208 -3.69 -5.78 12.33
C GLN A 208 -5.07 -5.68 12.98
N CYS A 209 -6.14 -5.73 12.17
CA CYS A 209 -7.52 -5.70 12.69
C CYS A 209 -7.79 -6.84 13.67
N LYS A 210 -7.29 -8.04 13.39
CA LYS A 210 -7.44 -9.23 14.25
C LYS A 210 -6.82 -9.08 15.64
N LYS A 211 -5.83 -8.21 15.83
CA LYS A 211 -5.23 -7.93 17.15
C LYS A 211 -6.17 -7.18 18.10
N THR A 212 -7.30 -6.68 17.61
CA THR A 212 -8.32 -6.00 18.43
C THR A 212 -9.32 -6.97 19.08
N ASP A 213 -9.26 -8.26 18.73
CA ASP A 213 -10.24 -9.30 19.08
C ASP A 213 -11.69 -9.05 18.61
N LEU A 214 -11.92 -8.00 17.81
CA LEU A 214 -13.22 -7.72 17.19
C LEU A 214 -13.48 -8.65 15.99
N ALA A 215 -14.75 -9.01 15.79
CA ALA A 215 -15.18 -9.74 14.60
C ALA A 215 -14.82 -8.91 13.35
N THR A 216 -14.11 -9.52 12.40
CA THR A 216 -13.56 -8.83 11.21
C THR A 216 -14.08 -9.50 9.94
N PHE A 217 -14.61 -8.69 9.03
CA PHE A 217 -15.22 -9.10 7.76
C PHE A 217 -14.59 -8.35 6.59
N VAL A 218 -14.35 -9.04 5.47
CA VAL A 218 -13.86 -8.42 4.22
C VAL A 218 -14.98 -8.42 3.18
N PHE A 219 -15.21 -7.28 2.54
CA PHE A 219 -16.19 -7.11 1.47
C PHE A 219 -15.46 -6.88 0.16
N THR A 220 -15.50 -7.84 -0.76
CA THR A 220 -14.70 -7.79 -1.99
C THR A 220 -15.44 -8.22 -3.26
N ASP A 221 -14.99 -7.73 -4.40
CA ASP A 221 -15.45 -8.11 -5.74
C ASP A 221 -14.57 -9.18 -6.40
N SER A 222 -13.53 -9.65 -5.71
CA SER A 222 -12.47 -10.45 -6.30
C SER A 222 -12.20 -11.72 -5.52
N GLU A 223 -12.31 -12.85 -6.23
CA GLU A 223 -11.89 -14.15 -5.69
C GLU A 223 -10.40 -14.17 -5.33
N LYS A 224 -9.55 -13.43 -6.07
CA LYS A 224 -8.12 -13.34 -5.76
C LYS A 224 -7.88 -12.70 -4.39
N ILE A 225 -8.64 -11.64 -4.06
CA ILE A 225 -8.55 -11.00 -2.74
C ILE A 225 -9.11 -11.95 -1.67
N ALA A 226 -10.24 -12.60 -1.94
CA ALA A 226 -10.84 -13.55 -1.00
C ALA A 226 -9.86 -14.68 -0.63
N GLN A 227 -9.16 -15.24 -1.62
CA GLN A 227 -8.15 -16.29 -1.42
C GLN A 227 -7.01 -15.87 -0.48
N GLN A 228 -6.65 -14.58 -0.46
CA GLN A 228 -5.55 -14.08 0.38
C GLN A 228 -5.90 -14.01 1.88
N VAL A 229 -7.19 -14.00 2.24
CA VAL A 229 -7.63 -13.68 3.61
C VAL A 229 -8.72 -14.61 4.17
N SER A 230 -9.31 -15.48 3.35
CA SER A 230 -10.40 -16.39 3.75
C SER A 230 -10.04 -17.39 4.85
N ASP A 231 -8.74 -17.63 5.07
CA ASP A 231 -8.21 -18.47 6.16
C ASP A 231 -8.17 -17.74 7.51
N ILE A 232 -8.23 -16.40 7.54
CA ILE A 232 -8.11 -15.58 8.76
C ILE A 232 -9.35 -14.76 9.10
N VAL A 233 -10.19 -14.43 8.12
CA VAL A 233 -11.39 -13.61 8.28
C VAL A 233 -12.53 -14.12 7.39
N THR A 234 -13.77 -13.80 7.78
CA THR A 234 -14.95 -14.11 6.94
C THR A 234 -15.02 -13.13 5.77
N VAL A 235 -15.25 -13.64 4.57
CA VAL A 235 -15.29 -12.83 3.33
C VAL A 235 -16.70 -12.84 2.75
N PHE A 236 -17.21 -11.65 2.42
CA PHE A 236 -18.45 -11.43 1.71
C PHE A 236 -18.15 -10.96 0.28
N MET A 237 -18.62 -11.73 -0.70
CA MET A 237 -18.53 -11.34 -2.11
C MET A 237 -19.59 -10.28 -2.42
N THR A 238 -19.17 -9.21 -3.08
CA THR A 238 -19.96 -8.03 -3.42
C THR A 238 -19.73 -7.62 -4.87
N ARG A 239 -20.56 -6.72 -5.41
CA ARG A 239 -20.34 -6.17 -6.76
C ARG A 239 -19.10 -5.25 -6.81
N GLY A 240 -18.60 -4.97 -8.00
CA GLY A 240 -17.39 -4.15 -8.21
C GLY A 240 -17.65 -2.69 -8.59
N ASP A 241 -18.90 -2.29 -8.83
CA ASP A 241 -19.29 -1.01 -9.42
C ASP A 241 -19.62 0.11 -8.40
N TYR A 242 -19.13 -0.01 -7.17
CA TYR A 242 -19.27 1.02 -6.14
C TYR A 242 -18.23 2.13 -6.29
N GLU A 243 -18.62 3.38 -6.00
CA GLU A 243 -17.76 4.55 -6.16
C GLU A 243 -16.57 4.52 -5.19
N ASN A 244 -16.82 4.11 -3.93
CA ASN A 244 -15.83 4.06 -2.87
C ASN A 244 -16.09 2.90 -1.88
N GLY A 245 -15.17 2.73 -0.92
CA GLY A 245 -15.21 1.65 0.07
C GLY A 245 -16.39 1.77 1.03
N THR A 246 -16.71 2.98 1.47
CA THR A 246 -17.83 3.23 2.39
C THR A 246 -19.19 2.95 1.72
N GLU A 247 -19.32 3.27 0.43
CA GLU A 247 -20.50 2.93 -0.36
C GLU A 247 -20.65 1.41 -0.53
N ARG A 248 -19.55 0.69 -0.80
CA ARG A 248 -19.56 -0.79 -0.83
C ARG A 248 -20.08 -1.38 0.48
N LEU A 249 -19.63 -0.88 1.64
CA LEU A 249 -20.12 -1.35 2.92
C LEU A 249 -21.59 -0.99 3.16
N SER A 250 -21.99 0.25 2.91
CA SER A 250 -23.37 0.71 3.13
C SER A 250 -24.40 -0.02 2.27
N MET A 251 -24.09 -0.27 1.00
CA MET A 251 -24.96 -1.01 0.06
C MET A 251 -25.04 -2.52 0.34
N ASN A 252 -24.16 -3.03 1.21
CA ASN A 252 -24.10 -4.44 1.59
C ASN A 252 -24.23 -4.64 3.12
N GLU A 253 -24.72 -3.63 3.84
CA GLU A 253 -24.85 -3.64 5.30
C GLU A 253 -25.70 -4.82 5.82
N GLN A 254 -26.66 -5.29 5.03
CA GLN A 254 -27.48 -6.46 5.33
C GLN A 254 -26.68 -7.77 5.48
N LEU A 255 -25.45 -7.84 4.97
CA LEU A 255 -24.57 -9.01 5.13
C LEU A 255 -23.88 -9.04 6.51
N ILE A 256 -23.83 -7.89 7.21
CA ILE A 256 -23.25 -7.80 8.54
C ILE A 256 -24.17 -8.53 9.54
N PRO A 257 -23.66 -9.45 10.38
CA PRO A 257 -24.50 -10.18 11.34
C PRO A 257 -25.29 -9.25 12.25
N THR A 258 -26.56 -9.59 12.52
CA THR A 258 -27.54 -8.70 13.18
C THR A 258 -27.21 -8.33 14.63
N GLU A 259 -26.33 -9.10 15.27
CA GLU A 259 -25.86 -8.84 16.62
C GLU A 259 -24.94 -7.62 16.71
N PHE A 260 -24.34 -7.18 15.61
CA PHE A 260 -23.50 -5.98 15.56
C PHE A 260 -24.34 -4.73 15.25
N ASP A 261 -24.25 -3.73 16.13
CA ASP A 261 -24.92 -2.43 15.98
C ASP A 261 -23.94 -1.30 15.62
N THR A 262 -22.64 -1.54 15.77
CA THR A 262 -21.56 -0.61 15.45
C THR A 262 -20.64 -1.21 14.40
N VAL A 263 -20.33 -0.44 13.35
CA VAL A 263 -19.48 -0.88 12.24
C VAL A 263 -18.25 0.01 12.14
N ILE A 264 -17.08 -0.61 12.24
CA ILE A 264 -15.79 0.05 12.04
C ILE A 264 -15.35 -0.23 10.61
N ASN A 265 -15.41 0.78 9.74
CA ASN A 265 -14.82 0.72 8.42
C ASN A 265 -13.31 1.00 8.52
N VAL A 266 -12.49 -0.01 8.22
CA VAL A 266 -11.04 0.14 8.08
C VAL A 266 -10.71 -0.05 6.61
N GLN A 267 -10.11 0.95 5.97
CA GLN A 267 -9.77 0.85 4.55
C GLN A 267 -8.76 -0.29 4.32
N GLY A 268 -8.98 -1.08 3.26
CA GLY A 268 -8.19 -2.30 2.99
C GLY A 268 -6.73 -2.07 2.64
N ASP A 269 -6.34 -0.81 2.47
CA ASP A 269 -5.02 -0.35 2.07
C ASP A 269 -4.19 0.29 3.19
N GLU A 270 -4.56 0.00 4.44
CA GLU A 270 -3.89 0.45 5.65
C GLU A 270 -3.15 -0.73 6.33
N PRO A 271 -2.06 -1.28 5.73
CA PRO A 271 -1.40 -2.49 6.24
C PRO A 271 -0.73 -2.30 7.61
N PHE A 272 -0.56 -1.04 8.04
CA PHE A 272 0.02 -0.66 9.34
C PHE A 272 -0.97 0.09 10.22
N VAL A 273 -2.28 -0.07 9.98
CA VAL A 273 -3.30 0.46 10.88
C VAL A 273 -3.02 -0.02 12.31
N ALA A 274 -2.88 0.92 13.25
CA ALA A 274 -2.61 0.59 14.63
C ALA A 274 -3.89 0.04 15.31
N PRO A 275 -3.88 -1.17 15.90
CA PRO A 275 -5.02 -1.71 16.65
C PRO A 275 -5.51 -0.77 17.75
N GLU A 276 -4.58 -0.05 18.39
CA GLU A 276 -4.85 0.95 19.42
C GLU A 276 -5.70 2.10 18.89
N ASN A 277 -5.46 2.54 17.65
CA ASN A 277 -6.25 3.59 17.00
C ASN A 277 -7.66 3.11 16.64
N ILE A 278 -7.82 1.84 16.20
CA ILE A 278 -9.13 1.25 15.95
C ILE A 278 -9.98 1.25 17.23
N LEU A 279 -9.41 0.72 18.31
CA LEU A 279 -10.05 0.65 19.62
C LEU A 279 -10.29 2.05 20.21
N HIS A 280 -9.40 3.00 19.95
CA HIS A 280 -9.56 4.40 20.35
C HIS A 280 -10.75 5.06 19.66
N ALA A 281 -10.84 4.96 18.34
CA ALA A 281 -11.94 5.52 17.56
C ALA A 281 -13.29 4.94 18.02
N LEU A 282 -13.32 3.63 18.25
CA LEU A 282 -14.50 2.91 18.74
C LEU A 282 -14.93 3.41 20.12
N ARG A 283 -13.98 3.54 21.05
CA ARG A 283 -14.24 4.11 22.38
C ARG A 283 -14.81 5.52 22.28
N LEU A 284 -14.17 6.39 21.51
CA LEU A 284 -14.60 7.78 21.34
C LEU A 284 -15.99 7.88 20.73
N HIS A 285 -16.32 7.00 19.78
CA HIS A 285 -17.67 6.92 19.23
C HIS A 285 -18.69 6.61 20.32
N THR A 286 -18.45 5.56 21.09
CA THR A 286 -19.33 5.10 22.17
C THR A 286 -19.49 6.16 23.28
N GLU A 287 -18.41 6.82 23.67
CA GLU A 287 -18.41 7.83 24.74
C GLU A 287 -19.12 9.13 24.35
N ASN A 288 -19.15 9.46 23.06
CA ASN A 288 -19.72 10.71 22.54
C ASN A 288 -21.11 10.55 21.91
N MET A 289 -21.58 9.32 21.70
CA MET A 289 -22.85 9.00 21.04
C MET A 289 -24.05 9.79 21.61
N ASP A 290 -24.11 9.95 22.93
CA ASP A 290 -25.20 10.69 23.60
C ASP A 290 -24.95 12.19 23.77
N LYS A 291 -23.71 12.65 23.56
CA LYS A 291 -23.29 14.03 23.84
C LYS A 291 -23.30 14.91 22.60
N ILE A 292 -23.01 14.32 21.44
CA ILE A 292 -22.78 15.03 20.19
C ILE A 292 -23.41 14.19 19.06
N PRO A 293 -24.57 14.59 18.49
CA PRO A 293 -25.13 13.86 17.36
C PRO A 293 -24.19 14.00 16.16
N VAL A 294 -23.56 12.89 15.78
CA VAL A 294 -22.61 12.79 14.68
C VAL A 294 -23.00 11.62 13.78
N PHE A 295 -22.64 11.71 12.51
CA PHE A 295 -22.90 10.64 11.55
C PHE A 295 -21.95 9.45 11.77
N TYR A 296 -20.68 9.75 12.04
CA TYR A 296 -19.66 8.78 12.42
C TYR A 296 -18.51 9.48 13.18
N THR A 297 -17.65 8.67 13.78
CA THR A 297 -16.40 9.12 14.41
C THR A 297 -15.19 8.64 13.62
N THR A 298 -14.17 9.47 13.47
CA THR A 298 -12.88 9.15 12.84
C THR A 298 -11.71 9.70 13.66
N LEU A 299 -10.49 9.38 13.26
CA LEU A 299 -9.28 10.02 13.76
C LEU A 299 -8.63 10.94 12.72
N HIS A 300 -7.70 11.77 13.19
CA HIS A 300 -6.78 12.57 12.39
C HIS A 300 -5.37 12.53 12.99
N GLU A 301 -4.37 12.71 12.14
CA GLU A 301 -2.96 12.74 12.53
C GLU A 301 -2.33 14.08 12.13
N LYS A 302 -1.28 14.51 12.83
CA LYS A 302 -0.48 15.66 12.41
C LYS A 302 0.56 15.25 11.37
N CYS A 303 0.67 16.00 10.28
CA CYS A 303 1.76 15.88 9.32
C CYS A 303 2.51 17.21 9.18
N ASP A 304 3.78 17.16 8.77
CA ASP A 304 4.56 18.37 8.48
C ASP A 304 4.08 19.08 7.20
N ALA A 305 4.57 20.31 7.00
CA ALA A 305 4.21 21.14 5.86
C ALA A 305 4.58 20.53 4.49
N HIS A 306 5.70 19.81 4.38
CA HIS A 306 6.10 19.17 3.13
C HIS A 306 5.20 17.98 2.80
N ALA A 307 4.94 17.11 3.78
CA ALA A 307 4.00 15.99 3.67
C ALA A 307 2.56 16.45 3.37
N SER A 308 2.18 17.65 3.83
CA SER A 308 0.85 18.21 3.57
C SER A 308 0.61 18.59 2.09
N LEU A 309 1.68 18.75 1.29
CA LEU A 309 1.57 19.07 -0.13
C LEU A 309 1.08 17.89 -0.99
N ASP A 310 1.14 16.67 -0.45
CA ASP A 310 0.65 15.49 -1.13
C ASP A 310 -0.88 15.51 -1.22
N ALA A 311 -1.41 15.58 -2.44
CA ALA A 311 -2.84 15.57 -2.72
C ALA A 311 -3.51 14.22 -2.43
N ALA A 312 -2.74 13.12 -2.29
CA ALA A 312 -3.27 11.84 -1.85
C ALA A 312 -3.71 11.88 -0.39
N ARG A 313 -2.98 12.60 0.46
CA ARG A 313 -3.28 12.80 1.88
C ARG A 313 -4.35 13.88 2.04
N VAL A 314 -5.53 13.47 2.47
CA VAL A 314 -6.66 14.39 2.67
C VAL A 314 -6.44 15.18 3.97
N LYS A 315 -6.41 16.51 3.85
CA LYS A 315 -6.31 17.43 4.99
C LYS A 315 -7.69 17.64 5.61
N VAL A 316 -7.72 17.89 6.92
CA VAL A 316 -8.95 18.16 7.68
C VAL A 316 -8.80 19.39 8.55
N ALA A 317 -9.72 20.33 8.42
CA ALA A 317 -9.86 21.44 9.36
C ALA A 317 -10.71 20.97 10.55
N VAL A 318 -10.19 21.11 11.77
CA VAL A 318 -10.84 20.59 12.99
C VAL A 318 -11.15 21.73 13.94
N SER A 319 -12.35 21.74 14.51
CA SER A 319 -12.75 22.65 15.60
C SER A 319 -13.71 21.93 16.53
N ASN A 320 -13.52 22.06 17.85
CA ASN A 320 -14.34 21.41 18.88
C ASN A 320 -14.53 19.90 18.66
N ASN A 321 -13.46 19.18 18.30
CA ASN A 321 -13.46 17.76 17.95
C ASN A 321 -14.42 17.37 16.81
N ARG A 322 -14.72 18.33 15.94
CA ARG A 322 -15.55 18.15 14.74
C ARG A 322 -14.79 18.57 13.50
N ALA A 323 -14.92 17.77 12.45
CA ALA A 323 -14.41 18.15 11.14
C ALA A 323 -15.25 19.31 10.59
N GLN A 324 -14.58 20.41 10.27
CA GLN A 324 -15.19 21.58 9.64
C GLN A 324 -15.19 21.44 8.12
N TRP A 325 -14.11 20.90 7.57
CA TRP A 325 -13.96 20.67 6.13
C TRP A 325 -12.84 19.67 5.84
N TYR A 326 -12.90 19.01 4.69
CA TYR A 326 -11.84 18.15 4.15
C TYR A 326 -11.40 18.66 2.78
N SER A 327 -10.11 18.56 2.45
CA SER A 327 -9.62 18.94 1.13
C SER A 327 -8.31 18.22 0.79
N ARG A 328 -8.08 17.98 -0.51
CA ARG A 328 -6.77 17.60 -1.05
C ARG A 328 -5.82 18.79 -1.09
N SER A 329 -6.35 20.01 -1.08
CA SER A 329 -5.57 21.24 -0.90
C SER A 329 -5.19 21.46 0.56
N ILE A 330 -4.22 22.33 0.80
CA ILE A 330 -3.82 22.72 2.16
C ILE A 330 -4.99 23.47 2.82
N ILE A 331 -5.48 22.92 3.94
CA ILE A 331 -6.49 23.55 4.79
C ILE A 331 -6.16 23.34 6.29
N PRO A 332 -6.47 24.33 7.15
CA PRO A 332 -6.82 25.70 6.79
C PRO A 332 -5.61 26.44 6.19
N PHE A 333 -5.87 27.46 5.38
CA PHE A 333 -4.80 28.34 4.90
C PHE A 333 -4.28 29.20 6.06
N HIS A 334 -3.00 29.09 6.37
CA HIS A 334 -2.34 29.89 7.39
C HIS A 334 -1.68 31.13 6.78
N ARG A 335 -2.14 32.32 7.20
CA ARG A 335 -1.59 33.61 6.73
C ARG A 335 -0.15 33.84 7.19
N SER A 336 0.23 33.33 8.36
CA SER A 336 1.59 33.40 8.89
C SER A 336 2.42 32.22 8.42
N SER A 337 3.66 32.45 8.01
CA SER A 337 4.60 31.42 7.52
C SER A 337 5.11 30.44 8.60
N ASN A 338 4.56 30.46 9.81
CA ASN A 338 5.06 29.77 11.01
C ASN A 338 4.22 28.54 11.42
N THR A 339 3.48 27.93 10.50
CA THR A 339 2.74 26.69 10.79
C THR A 339 3.44 25.49 10.22
N ASP A 340 3.99 24.68 11.13
CA ASP A 340 4.79 23.51 10.82
C ASP A 340 3.97 22.22 10.71
N SER A 341 2.67 22.24 11.05
CA SER A 341 1.84 21.03 11.08
C SER A 341 0.40 21.21 10.62
N TYR A 342 -0.10 20.26 9.85
CA TYR A 342 -1.48 20.15 9.38
C TYR A 342 -2.12 18.86 9.89
N ASN A 343 -3.46 18.84 9.99
CA ASN A 343 -4.18 17.61 10.32
C ASN A 343 -4.56 16.89 9.03
N ILE A 344 -4.30 15.59 9.00
CA ILE A 344 -4.68 14.68 7.91
C ILE A 344 -5.64 13.62 8.42
N PHE A 345 -6.53 13.20 7.54
CA PHE A 345 -7.46 12.11 7.80
C PHE A 345 -6.74 10.76 7.86
N THR A 346 -7.20 9.87 8.75
CA THR A 346 -6.75 8.48 8.85
C THR A 346 -7.87 7.53 8.44
N GLY A 347 -7.62 6.46 7.69
CA GLY A 347 -8.62 5.57 7.06
C GLY A 347 -9.55 4.74 7.97
N ILE A 348 -9.90 5.21 9.17
CA ILE A 348 -10.76 4.54 10.15
C ILE A 348 -12.05 5.34 10.34
N TYR A 349 -13.20 4.68 10.20
CA TYR A 349 -14.52 5.28 10.42
C TYR A 349 -15.32 4.38 11.35
N VAL A 350 -16.00 4.96 12.35
CA VAL A 350 -16.87 4.22 13.26
C VAL A 350 -18.29 4.74 13.12
N PHE A 351 -19.15 3.89 12.56
CA PHE A 351 -20.55 4.16 12.30
C PHE A 351 -21.45 3.40 13.26
N ASP A 352 -22.53 4.05 13.71
CA ASP A 352 -23.75 3.31 14.02
C ASP A 352 -24.24 2.62 12.74
N ARG A 353 -24.67 1.37 12.84
CA ARG A 353 -25.16 0.59 11.70
C ARG A 353 -26.29 1.30 10.94
N ALA A 354 -27.15 2.03 11.64
CA ALA A 354 -28.20 2.85 11.03
C ALA A 354 -27.64 4.01 10.18
N ASN A 355 -26.58 4.66 10.63
CA ASN A 355 -25.91 5.72 9.87
C ASN A 355 -25.13 5.17 8.68
N LEU A 356 -24.52 3.98 8.82
CA LEU A 356 -23.90 3.30 7.68
C LEU A 356 -24.93 3.02 6.58
N ARG A 357 -26.11 2.47 6.91
CA ARG A 357 -27.20 2.28 5.94
C ARG A 357 -27.59 3.60 5.27
N LYS A 358 -27.78 4.64 6.07
CA LYS A 358 -28.15 5.98 5.61
C LYS A 358 -27.12 6.60 4.64
N PHE A 359 -25.84 6.25 4.73
CA PHE A 359 -24.80 6.75 3.82
C PHE A 359 -25.14 6.50 2.34
N SER A 360 -25.71 5.33 2.03
CA SER A 360 -26.11 4.94 0.69
C SER A 360 -27.35 5.69 0.17
N GLU A 361 -28.17 6.23 1.07
CA GLU A 361 -29.39 6.97 0.74
C GLU A 361 -29.10 8.43 0.38
N LEU A 362 -27.93 8.95 0.79
CA LEU A 362 -27.50 10.31 0.47
C LEU A 362 -27.06 10.38 -1.01
N ALA A 363 -27.48 11.45 -1.69
CA ALA A 363 -27.04 11.71 -3.06
C ALA A 363 -25.55 12.11 -3.09
N ASN A 364 -24.90 12.01 -4.25
CA ASN A 364 -23.56 12.57 -4.41
C ASN A 364 -23.61 14.10 -4.43
N THR A 365 -22.59 14.75 -3.88
CA THR A 365 -22.53 16.20 -3.74
C THR A 365 -21.41 16.82 -4.59
N PRO A 366 -21.53 18.12 -4.97
CA PRO A 366 -20.56 18.75 -5.86
C PRO A 366 -19.11 18.70 -5.35
N CYS A 367 -18.85 19.03 -4.08
CA CYS A 367 -17.49 19.04 -3.56
C CYS A 367 -16.94 17.63 -3.34
N GLN A 368 -17.77 16.67 -2.89
CA GLN A 368 -17.40 15.24 -2.87
C GLN A 368 -16.86 14.78 -4.23
N LEU A 369 -17.59 15.05 -5.31
CA LEU A 369 -17.18 14.62 -6.66
C LEU A 369 -15.94 15.38 -7.15
N ALA A 370 -15.89 16.69 -6.90
CA ALA A 370 -14.78 17.54 -7.34
C ALA A 370 -13.45 17.14 -6.70
N GLU A 371 -13.44 16.81 -5.41
CA GLU A 371 -12.22 16.40 -4.71
C GLU A 371 -12.06 14.88 -4.60
N SER A 372 -13.06 14.09 -5.00
CA SER A 372 -13.11 12.65 -4.74
C SER A 372 -12.83 12.32 -3.25
N ILE A 373 -13.60 12.96 -2.36
CA ILE A 373 -13.52 12.84 -0.89
C ILE A 373 -14.92 12.52 -0.35
N GLU A 374 -15.10 11.32 0.20
CA GLU A 374 -16.41 10.83 0.69
C GLU A 374 -16.92 11.57 1.94
N GLN A 375 -16.01 12.12 2.76
CA GLN A 375 -16.32 12.90 3.95
C GLN A 375 -17.15 14.15 3.61
N LEU A 376 -16.91 14.75 2.43
CA LEU A 376 -17.63 15.94 1.97
C LEU A 376 -19.11 15.65 1.71
N LYS A 377 -19.46 14.42 1.30
CA LYS A 377 -20.85 13.97 1.16
C LYS A 377 -21.65 14.22 2.44
N ILE A 378 -21.06 13.89 3.58
CA ILE A 378 -21.71 13.99 4.89
C ILE A 378 -21.82 15.45 5.34
N LEU A 379 -20.75 16.23 5.19
CA LEU A 379 -20.72 17.64 5.57
C LEU A 379 -21.68 18.50 4.71
N GLU A 380 -21.71 18.27 3.39
CA GLU A 380 -22.58 19.01 2.46
C GLU A 380 -24.07 18.73 2.69
N HIS A 381 -24.42 17.55 3.24
CA HIS A 381 -25.79 17.24 3.68
C HIS A 381 -26.13 17.79 5.08
N GLY A 382 -25.22 18.55 5.70
CA GLY A 382 -25.42 19.19 7.01
C GLY A 382 -25.20 18.28 8.22
N TYR A 383 -24.73 17.05 8.01
CA TYR A 383 -24.35 16.17 9.11
C TYR A 383 -22.98 16.53 9.67
N GLN A 384 -22.69 16.00 10.85
CA GLN A 384 -21.48 16.32 11.60
C GLN A 384 -20.60 15.07 11.71
N ILE A 385 -19.29 15.23 11.58
CA ILE A 385 -18.31 14.16 11.76
C ILE A 385 -17.46 14.49 12.99
N ALA A 386 -17.42 13.57 13.96
CA ALA A 386 -16.47 13.69 15.06
C ALA A 386 -15.07 13.26 14.61
N THR A 387 -14.05 14.02 14.98
CA THR A 387 -12.66 13.69 14.68
C THR A 387 -11.73 14.02 15.84
N PHE A 388 -10.86 13.08 16.17
CA PHE A 388 -9.94 13.16 17.32
C PHE A 388 -8.51 12.80 16.89
N PRO A 389 -7.46 13.24 17.61
CA PRO A 389 -6.09 12.84 17.33
C PRO A 389 -5.89 11.33 17.42
N THR A 390 -4.99 10.76 16.62
CA THR A 390 -4.51 9.39 16.81
C THR A 390 -3.77 9.22 18.14
N LEU A 391 -3.84 8.01 18.74
CA LEU A 391 -3.02 7.68 19.92
C LEU A 391 -1.58 7.39 19.53
N VAL A 392 -1.42 6.70 18.40
CA VAL A 392 -0.13 6.30 17.85
C VAL A 392 -0.09 6.73 16.39
N THR A 393 1.03 7.30 15.96
CA THR A 393 1.26 7.62 14.55
C THR A 393 1.22 6.34 13.74
N SER A 394 0.33 6.25 12.76
CA SER A 394 0.27 5.08 11.88
C SER A 394 1.30 5.26 10.76
N ALA A 395 1.97 4.17 10.35
CA ALA A 395 2.84 4.24 9.18
C ALA A 395 2.00 4.56 7.92
N PRO A 396 2.59 5.11 6.86
CA PRO A 396 1.83 5.63 5.71
C PRO A 396 0.94 4.58 5.04
N SER A 397 -0.25 4.99 4.63
CA SER A 397 -1.12 4.27 3.70
C SER A 397 -0.41 4.04 2.36
N VAL A 398 -0.72 2.94 1.66
CA VAL A 398 0.01 2.59 0.42
C VAL A 398 -0.66 3.17 -0.83
N ASP A 399 -0.87 4.48 -0.93
CA ASP A 399 -1.67 5.06 -2.01
C ASP A 399 -0.98 5.14 -3.37
N THR A 400 0.34 5.23 -3.35
CA THR A 400 1.18 5.35 -4.53
C THR A 400 2.31 4.33 -4.51
N TYR A 401 2.97 4.15 -5.65
CA TYR A 401 4.16 3.32 -5.70
C TYR A 401 5.31 3.89 -4.84
N ASP A 402 5.40 5.22 -4.71
CA ASP A 402 6.38 5.86 -3.84
C ASP A 402 6.17 5.44 -2.38
N ASP A 403 4.92 5.35 -1.92
CA ASP A 403 4.58 4.87 -0.58
C ASP A 403 4.98 3.40 -0.40
N TYR A 404 4.62 2.55 -1.37
CA TYR A 404 5.02 1.14 -1.37
C TYR A 404 6.54 0.97 -1.34
N SER A 405 7.28 1.75 -2.14
CA SER A 405 8.74 1.66 -2.24
C SER A 405 9.48 2.15 -0.99
N LYS A 406 8.93 3.13 -0.26
CA LYS A 406 9.47 3.57 1.03
C LYS A 406 9.37 2.46 2.07
N LEU A 407 8.27 1.71 2.06
CA LEU A 407 8.02 0.60 2.97
C LEU A 407 8.95 -0.59 2.72
N THR A 408 9.34 -0.84 1.47
CA THR A 408 10.34 -1.86 1.15
C THR A 408 11.78 -1.38 1.39
N ARG A 409 12.05 -0.07 1.28
CA ARG A 409 13.41 0.50 1.46
C ARG A 409 13.83 0.71 2.91
N THR A 410 12.90 1.01 3.82
CA THR A 410 13.25 1.41 5.20
C THR A 410 13.86 0.30 6.05
N ARG A 411 13.84 -0.96 5.58
CA ARG A 411 14.40 -2.10 6.30
C ARG A 411 15.69 -2.67 5.72
N ASP A 412 15.94 -2.48 4.43
CA ASP A 412 17.23 -2.85 3.81
C ASP A 412 18.41 -2.09 4.44
N GLU A 413 18.17 -0.90 5.03
CA GLU A 413 19.21 -0.10 5.72
C GLU A 413 19.47 -0.54 7.18
N GLU A 414 18.53 -1.24 7.84
CA GLU A 414 18.72 -1.75 9.20
C GLU A 414 19.35 -3.16 9.22
N GLU A 415 19.07 -4.01 8.23
CA GLU A 415 19.70 -5.34 8.12
C GLU A 415 21.15 -5.28 7.60
N PHE A 416 21.55 -4.22 6.88
CA PHE A 416 22.93 -4.12 6.36
C PHE A 416 23.98 -3.79 7.43
N ILE A 417 23.56 -3.35 8.63
CA ILE A 417 24.47 -3.02 9.75
C ILE A 417 24.63 -4.20 10.73
N ALA A 418 23.78 -5.23 10.66
CA ALA A 418 23.74 -6.32 11.62
C ALA A 418 23.56 -7.69 10.97
N ASP A 419 24.45 -8.10 10.07
CA ASP A 419 24.97 -9.48 10.06
C ASP A 419 26.13 -9.63 9.07
N GLY A 420 27.33 -9.45 9.60
CA GLY A 420 28.52 -10.09 9.04
C GLY A 420 28.51 -11.57 9.41
N ALA A 421 28.67 -12.41 8.39
CA ALA A 421 28.91 -13.86 8.43
C ALA A 421 27.67 -14.77 8.46
N GLY A 422 27.34 -15.33 7.29
CA GLY A 422 26.41 -16.46 7.19
C GLY A 422 26.00 -16.77 5.75
N GLY A 423 26.90 -17.36 4.96
CA GLY A 423 26.56 -17.87 3.63
C GLY A 423 25.59 -19.04 3.71
N ALA A 424 24.41 -18.90 3.12
CA ALA A 424 23.49 -20.00 2.87
C ALA A 424 23.33 -20.18 1.34
N THR A 425 23.95 -21.23 0.82
CA THR A 425 23.78 -21.71 -0.55
C THR A 425 22.46 -22.46 -0.67
N VAL A 426 21.57 -22.00 -1.54
CA VAL A 426 20.36 -22.76 -1.94
C VAL A 426 20.75 -23.70 -3.09
N PRO A 427 20.48 -25.02 -3.01
CA PRO A 427 20.85 -25.96 -4.06
C PRO A 427 19.90 -25.85 -5.26
N VAL A 428 20.46 -25.74 -6.47
CA VAL A 428 19.72 -25.71 -7.74
C VAL A 428 19.62 -27.13 -8.29
N GLU A 429 18.38 -27.64 -8.44
CA GLU A 429 18.10 -28.90 -9.12
C GLU A 429 18.40 -28.82 -10.63
N SER A 430 19.15 -29.79 -11.13
CA SER A 430 19.50 -29.96 -12.54
C SER A 430 18.38 -30.65 -13.32
N GLY A 431 17.35 -29.87 -13.68
CA GLY A 431 16.28 -30.30 -14.59
C GLY A 431 16.72 -30.30 -16.07
N LYS A 432 16.27 -31.31 -16.85
CA LYS A 432 16.47 -31.44 -18.31
C LYS A 432 16.16 -30.12 -19.05
N ILE A 433 17.10 -29.66 -19.86
CA ILE A 433 16.98 -28.42 -20.65
C ILE A 433 15.89 -28.61 -21.72
N ALA A 434 14.77 -27.89 -21.57
CA ALA A 434 13.78 -27.71 -22.62
C ALA A 434 14.43 -27.09 -23.87
N SER A 435 13.91 -27.36 -25.08
CA SER A 435 14.44 -26.76 -26.31
C SER A 435 14.41 -25.23 -26.24
N GLN A 436 15.58 -24.60 -26.39
CA GLN A 436 15.76 -23.14 -26.45
C GLN A 436 14.96 -22.56 -27.63
N LYS A 437 14.08 -21.61 -27.34
CA LYS A 437 13.26 -20.90 -28.33
C LYS A 437 14.07 -19.82 -29.04
N LEU A 438 13.71 -19.56 -30.29
CA LEU A 438 14.33 -18.53 -31.13
C LEU A 438 13.38 -17.34 -31.28
N LEU A 439 13.90 -16.14 -31.06
CA LEU A 439 13.19 -14.88 -31.26
C LEU A 439 13.86 -14.09 -32.38
N ASP A 440 13.14 -13.79 -33.46
CA ASP A 440 13.60 -12.84 -34.48
C ASP A 440 13.28 -11.40 -34.03
N CYS A 441 14.28 -10.52 -34.09
CA CYS A 441 14.09 -9.09 -33.84
C CYS A 441 14.58 -8.22 -35.00
N THR A 442 14.48 -8.70 -36.25
CA THR A 442 14.98 -8.00 -37.44
C THR A 442 14.27 -6.67 -37.66
N LEU A 443 12.93 -6.62 -37.52
CA LEU A 443 12.17 -5.38 -37.70
C LEU A 443 12.40 -4.37 -36.57
N ARG A 444 12.74 -4.84 -35.35
CA ARG A 444 13.04 -3.98 -34.21
C ARG A 444 14.49 -3.52 -34.20
N ASP A 445 15.45 -4.42 -34.11
CA ASP A 445 16.85 -4.06 -33.93
C ASP A 445 17.56 -3.80 -35.26
N GLY A 446 17.21 -4.58 -36.30
CA GLY A 446 17.66 -4.32 -37.66
C GLY A 446 17.15 -2.98 -38.21
N GLY A 447 16.02 -2.48 -37.71
CA GLY A 447 15.50 -1.16 -38.02
C GLY A 447 16.48 -0.01 -37.76
N TYR A 448 17.48 -0.21 -36.88
CA TYR A 448 18.55 0.77 -36.69
C TYR A 448 19.31 1.11 -37.99
N VAL A 449 19.41 0.16 -38.92
CA VAL A 449 20.18 0.28 -40.16
C VAL A 449 19.50 1.20 -41.18
N ASN A 450 18.17 1.21 -41.21
CA ASN A 450 17.36 1.95 -42.18
C ASN A 450 16.38 2.94 -41.52
N ASN A 451 16.65 3.36 -40.28
CA ASN A 451 15.76 4.21 -39.48
C ASN A 451 14.33 3.66 -39.37
N TRP A 452 14.15 2.34 -39.25
CA TRP A 452 12.87 1.64 -39.16
C TRP A 452 11.95 1.86 -40.37
N MET A 453 12.52 2.20 -41.52
CA MET A 453 11.78 2.40 -42.78
C MET A 453 11.76 1.11 -43.61
N PHE A 454 10.94 0.15 -43.19
CA PHE A 454 10.64 -1.05 -43.98
C PHE A 454 9.38 -0.85 -44.80
N ASP A 455 9.41 -1.18 -46.08
CA ASP A 455 8.20 -1.18 -46.92
C ASP A 455 7.28 -2.37 -46.61
N ASP A 456 6.02 -2.25 -47.00
CA ASP A 456 4.98 -3.25 -46.68
C ASP A 456 5.22 -4.59 -47.38
N ASP A 457 5.81 -4.60 -48.57
CA ASP A 457 6.12 -5.84 -49.30
C ASP A 457 7.23 -6.62 -48.60
N PHE A 458 8.29 -5.91 -48.19
CA PHE A 458 9.34 -6.48 -47.36
C PHE A 458 8.75 -7.11 -46.09
N VAL A 459 7.94 -6.38 -45.33
CA VAL A 459 7.43 -6.87 -44.04
C VAL A 459 6.47 -8.04 -44.22
N ARG A 460 5.58 -7.99 -45.21
CA ARG A 460 4.64 -9.08 -45.47
C ARG A 460 5.37 -10.37 -45.86
N GLU A 461 6.31 -10.30 -46.79
CA GLU A 461 7.08 -11.47 -47.23
C GLU A 461 8.00 -11.98 -46.12
N PHE A 462 8.65 -11.07 -45.38
CA PHE A 462 9.50 -11.41 -44.24
C PHE A 462 8.73 -12.14 -43.14
N LEU A 463 7.62 -11.58 -42.67
CA LEU A 463 6.84 -12.17 -41.56
C LEU A 463 6.27 -13.54 -41.93
N THR A 464 5.79 -13.69 -43.16
CA THR A 464 5.27 -14.98 -43.65
C THR A 464 6.37 -16.05 -43.67
N LEU A 465 7.61 -15.66 -43.99
CA LEU A 465 8.74 -16.57 -44.07
C LEU A 465 9.35 -16.87 -42.69
N VAL A 466 9.58 -15.84 -41.86
CA VAL A 466 10.33 -15.97 -40.62
C VAL A 466 9.54 -16.71 -39.55
N CYS A 467 8.20 -16.61 -39.55
CA CYS A 467 7.36 -17.33 -38.58
C CYS A 467 7.46 -18.86 -38.70
N ASP A 468 7.87 -19.39 -39.87
CA ASP A 468 8.17 -20.82 -40.05
C ASP A 468 9.52 -21.23 -39.44
N ALA A 469 10.39 -20.25 -39.18
CA ALA A 469 11.77 -20.46 -38.73
C ALA A 469 11.97 -20.20 -37.23
N VAL A 470 11.09 -19.45 -36.58
CA VAL A 470 11.26 -18.98 -35.19
C VAL A 470 10.01 -19.18 -34.34
N ASP A 471 10.18 -19.13 -33.01
CA ASP A 471 9.08 -19.28 -32.05
C ASP A 471 8.40 -17.93 -31.72
N ILE A 472 9.14 -16.83 -31.85
CA ILE A 472 8.73 -15.48 -31.48
C ILE A 472 9.24 -14.50 -32.53
N VAL A 473 8.41 -13.53 -32.93
CA VAL A 473 8.84 -12.42 -33.79
C VAL A 473 8.57 -11.09 -33.09
N GLU A 474 9.60 -10.27 -32.98
CA GLU A 474 9.53 -8.91 -32.45
C GLU A 474 9.39 -7.90 -33.60
N VAL A 475 8.22 -7.27 -33.67
CA VAL A 475 7.82 -6.49 -34.86
C VAL A 475 8.18 -5.00 -34.78
N GLY A 476 8.63 -4.51 -33.64
CA GLY A 476 9.04 -3.10 -33.49
C GLY A 476 8.85 -2.54 -32.09
N PHE A 477 8.86 -1.22 -32.01
CA PHE A 477 8.65 -0.47 -30.76
C PHE A 477 7.24 0.11 -30.66
N ILE A 478 6.69 0.14 -29.44
CA ILE A 478 5.40 0.78 -29.11
C ILE A 478 5.63 2.08 -28.33
N ASN A 479 6.43 2.99 -28.91
CA ASN A 479 6.79 4.25 -28.28
C ASN A 479 5.92 5.44 -28.74
N VAL A 480 5.91 6.53 -27.97
CA VAL A 480 5.27 7.82 -28.34
C VAL A 480 6.24 8.82 -29.01
N GLN A 481 7.53 8.48 -29.15
CA GLN A 481 8.56 9.40 -29.60
C GLN A 481 8.59 9.56 -31.13
N GLN A 482 8.16 10.71 -31.64
CA GLN A 482 8.11 10.97 -33.08
C GLN A 482 9.48 11.17 -33.75
N GLU A 483 10.53 11.47 -32.98
CA GLU A 483 11.91 11.64 -33.48
C GLU A 483 12.90 10.79 -32.67
N TYR A 484 13.92 10.27 -33.34
CA TYR A 484 15.04 9.58 -32.70
C TYR A 484 16.35 10.16 -33.22
N ARG A 485 17.24 10.64 -32.34
CA ARG A 485 18.53 11.25 -32.71
C ARG A 485 18.43 12.37 -33.76
N SER A 486 17.33 13.14 -33.71
CA SER A 486 17.07 14.26 -34.63
C SER A 486 16.95 13.83 -36.09
N CYS A 487 16.61 12.57 -36.37
CA CYS A 487 16.21 12.10 -37.70
C CYS A 487 14.79 11.51 -37.69
N PRO A 488 14.06 11.60 -38.82
CA PRO A 488 12.80 10.89 -39.01
C PRO A 488 13.01 9.38 -38.92
N VAL A 489 12.06 8.70 -38.28
CA VAL A 489 12.02 7.24 -38.15
C VAL A 489 10.72 6.71 -38.74
N GLY A 490 10.77 5.50 -39.28
CA GLY A 490 9.58 4.81 -39.79
C GLY A 490 8.68 4.28 -38.69
N ILE A 491 7.51 3.78 -39.10
CA ILE A 491 6.42 3.38 -38.20
C ILE A 491 6.80 2.26 -37.21
N TYR A 492 7.79 1.41 -37.55
CA TYR A 492 8.23 0.32 -36.69
C TYR A 492 9.00 0.79 -35.45
N ARG A 493 9.32 2.09 -35.36
CA ARG A 493 9.81 2.73 -34.13
C ARG A 493 8.69 3.18 -33.20
N ASN A 494 7.46 3.34 -33.70
CA ASN A 494 6.30 3.86 -32.97
C ASN A 494 5.00 3.23 -33.49
N LEU A 495 4.84 1.91 -33.28
CA LEU A 495 3.69 1.16 -33.73
C LEU A 495 2.42 1.56 -32.96
N GLY A 496 1.35 1.83 -33.69
CA GLY A 496 0.00 2.01 -33.16
C GLY A 496 -0.80 0.71 -33.13
N ARG A 497 -1.97 0.73 -32.46
CA ARG A 497 -2.86 -0.45 -32.34
C ARG A 497 -3.27 -1.02 -33.70
N GLU A 498 -3.66 -0.15 -34.64
CA GLU A 498 -4.14 -0.56 -35.96
C GLU A 498 -3.06 -1.34 -36.71
N ARG A 499 -1.83 -0.83 -36.73
CA ARG A 499 -0.73 -1.52 -37.40
C ARG A 499 -0.39 -2.85 -36.72
N ILE A 500 -0.43 -2.92 -35.39
CA ILE A 500 -0.21 -4.19 -34.66
C ILE A 500 -1.28 -5.21 -35.03
N HIS A 501 -2.54 -4.79 -35.13
CA HIS A 501 -3.64 -5.66 -35.55
C HIS A 501 -3.46 -6.20 -36.98
N GLU A 502 -2.91 -5.40 -37.90
CA GLU A 502 -2.54 -5.87 -39.24
C GLU A 502 -1.41 -6.89 -39.20
N LEU A 503 -0.35 -6.62 -38.43
CA LEU A 503 0.81 -7.50 -38.30
C LEU A 503 0.44 -8.84 -37.66
N ARG A 504 -0.46 -8.85 -36.67
CA ARG A 504 -0.97 -10.08 -36.02
C ARG A 504 -1.57 -11.08 -37.01
N LYS A 505 -2.16 -10.61 -38.11
CA LYS A 505 -2.73 -11.46 -39.18
C LYS A 505 -1.68 -12.19 -39.99
N LEU A 506 -0.44 -11.67 -39.99
CA LEU A 506 0.70 -12.25 -40.70
C LEU A 506 1.54 -13.16 -39.79
N VAL A 507 1.52 -12.91 -38.47
CA VAL A 507 2.33 -13.63 -37.49
C VAL A 507 1.58 -14.86 -36.97
N THR A 508 2.11 -16.06 -37.25
CA THR A 508 1.53 -17.34 -36.79
C THR A 508 2.08 -17.80 -35.44
N CYS A 509 3.29 -17.37 -35.08
CA CYS A 509 3.92 -17.64 -33.79
C CYS A 509 3.57 -16.56 -32.74
N LYS A 510 4.34 -16.45 -31.65
CA LYS A 510 4.15 -15.37 -30.68
C LYS A 510 4.63 -14.03 -31.25
N LEU A 511 3.85 -12.97 -31.03
CA LEU A 511 4.18 -11.60 -31.42
C LEU A 511 4.71 -10.83 -30.21
N ALA A 512 5.93 -10.32 -30.33
CA ALA A 512 6.58 -9.47 -29.35
C ALA A 512 6.68 -8.02 -29.84
N VAL A 513 6.64 -7.08 -28.89
CA VAL A 513 6.96 -5.67 -29.12
C VAL A 513 7.89 -5.17 -28.02
N MET A 514 8.67 -4.12 -28.31
CA MET A 514 9.54 -3.48 -27.33
C MET A 514 9.04 -2.09 -26.95
N THR A 515 9.32 -1.65 -25.73
CA THR A 515 9.19 -0.25 -25.33
C THR A 515 10.48 0.21 -24.67
N ASP A 516 10.87 1.45 -24.93
CA ASP A 516 11.80 2.13 -24.02
C ASP A 516 11.01 2.53 -22.78
N LEU A 517 11.58 2.33 -21.59
CA LEU A 517 10.89 2.52 -20.31
C LEU A 517 10.07 3.81 -20.21
N ASN A 518 10.64 4.93 -20.64
CA ASN A 518 10.02 6.26 -20.50
C ASN A 518 9.23 6.70 -21.75
N ALA A 519 9.05 5.82 -22.73
CA ALA A 519 8.44 6.16 -24.02
C ALA A 519 7.20 5.34 -24.35
N LEU A 520 6.74 4.45 -23.46
CA LEU A 520 5.62 3.56 -23.72
C LEU A 520 4.37 4.31 -24.20
N ASN A 521 3.87 3.92 -25.37
CA ASN A 521 2.55 4.32 -25.85
C ASN A 521 1.47 3.49 -25.15
N ARG A 522 0.91 4.08 -24.10
CA ARG A 522 -0.10 3.44 -23.25
C ARG A 522 -1.40 3.14 -24.00
N GLU A 523 -1.75 3.92 -25.03
CA GLU A 523 -2.95 3.65 -25.83
C GLU A 523 -2.85 2.32 -26.60
N VAL A 524 -1.63 1.85 -26.88
CA VAL A 524 -1.39 0.58 -27.57
C VAL A 524 -1.63 -0.62 -26.67
N VAL A 525 -1.36 -0.45 -25.38
CA VAL A 525 -1.39 -1.50 -24.36
C VAL A 525 -2.73 -1.52 -23.61
N PHE A 526 -3.32 -0.35 -23.35
CA PHE A 526 -4.49 -0.18 -22.49
C PHE A 526 -5.70 0.32 -23.28
N PRO A 527 -6.90 -0.28 -23.09
CA PRO A 527 -7.14 -1.54 -22.38
C PRO A 527 -6.43 -2.71 -23.07
N TYR A 528 -6.29 -3.83 -22.36
CA TYR A 528 -5.54 -5.02 -22.80
C TYR A 528 -5.72 -5.29 -24.29
N ASN A 529 -4.61 -5.31 -25.00
CA ASN A 529 -4.51 -5.60 -26.42
C ASN A 529 -4.12 -7.06 -26.64
N SER A 530 -5.08 -7.88 -27.06
CA SER A 530 -4.91 -9.32 -27.32
C SER A 530 -4.07 -9.65 -28.55
N ASP A 531 -3.71 -8.66 -29.38
CA ASP A 531 -2.87 -8.89 -30.56
C ASP A 531 -1.36 -8.98 -30.20
N ILE A 532 -1.00 -8.68 -28.95
CA ILE A 532 0.37 -8.68 -28.44
C ILE A 532 0.52 -9.79 -27.39
N ASP A 533 1.47 -10.70 -27.60
CA ASP A 533 1.76 -11.77 -26.64
C ASP A 533 2.81 -11.33 -25.61
N ILE A 534 3.88 -10.67 -26.07
CA ILE A 534 5.05 -10.34 -25.26
C ILE A 534 5.38 -8.85 -25.34
N ILE A 535 5.58 -8.19 -24.19
CA ILE A 535 6.11 -6.83 -24.13
C ILE A 535 7.51 -6.84 -23.49
N ARG A 536 8.48 -6.30 -24.21
CA ARG A 536 9.89 -6.22 -23.78
C ARG A 536 10.20 -4.80 -23.33
N ILE A 537 10.69 -4.64 -22.10
CA ILE A 537 11.01 -3.33 -21.53
C ILE A 537 12.53 -3.12 -21.62
N ALA A 538 12.95 -2.13 -22.41
CA ALA A 538 14.34 -1.67 -22.49
C ALA A 538 14.61 -0.56 -21.47
N PHE A 539 15.63 -0.74 -20.63
CA PHE A 539 15.99 0.21 -19.57
C PHE A 539 17.49 0.20 -19.26
N THR A 540 17.99 1.30 -18.69
CA THR A 540 19.38 1.41 -18.23
C THR A 540 19.52 0.93 -16.78
N LYS A 541 20.75 0.65 -16.33
CA LYS A 541 21.03 0.25 -14.93
C LYS A 541 20.43 1.20 -13.88
N SER A 542 20.50 2.50 -14.10
CA SER A 542 19.92 3.50 -13.19
C SER A 542 18.38 3.46 -13.11
N ASP A 543 17.72 2.91 -14.12
CA ASP A 543 16.26 2.86 -14.21
C ASP A 543 15.67 1.49 -13.86
N VAL A 544 16.48 0.55 -13.38
CA VAL A 544 16.05 -0.83 -13.07
C VAL A 544 14.83 -0.87 -12.14
N SER A 545 14.78 0.04 -11.16
CA SER A 545 13.64 0.11 -10.23
C SER A 545 12.35 0.52 -10.94
N LYS A 546 12.40 1.51 -11.84
CA LYS A 546 11.25 1.97 -12.63
C LYS A 546 10.79 0.89 -13.62
N ALA A 547 11.74 0.16 -14.21
CA ALA A 547 11.42 -0.93 -15.12
C ALA A 547 10.64 -2.07 -14.45
N LYS A 548 10.96 -2.39 -13.19
CA LYS A 548 10.17 -3.36 -12.41
C LYS A 548 8.73 -2.90 -12.21
N VAL A 549 8.52 -1.60 -11.97
CA VAL A 549 7.16 -1.03 -11.84
C VAL A 549 6.35 -1.27 -13.11
N LEU A 550 6.93 -0.89 -14.25
CA LEU A 550 6.27 -1.09 -15.53
C LEU A 550 6.05 -2.58 -15.82
N ALA A 551 6.99 -3.44 -15.42
CA ALA A 551 6.83 -4.88 -15.59
C ALA A 551 5.64 -5.43 -14.81
N PHE A 552 5.50 -5.07 -13.53
CA PHE A 552 4.34 -5.47 -12.73
C PHE A 552 3.02 -4.97 -13.33
N GLU A 553 3.01 -3.74 -13.84
CA GLU A 553 1.84 -3.18 -14.50
C GLU A 553 1.42 -4.01 -15.73
N LEU A 554 2.37 -4.34 -16.60
CA LEU A 554 2.11 -5.11 -17.82
C LEU A 554 1.76 -6.58 -17.51
N LEU A 555 2.43 -7.21 -16.54
CA LEU A 555 2.09 -8.55 -16.04
C LEU A 555 0.66 -8.61 -15.51
N ALA A 556 0.22 -7.58 -14.76
CA ALA A 556 -1.13 -7.50 -14.23
C ALA A 556 -2.22 -7.38 -15.31
N CYS A 557 -1.88 -6.85 -16.49
CA CYS A 557 -2.75 -6.87 -17.66
C CYS A 557 -2.82 -8.22 -18.38
N GLY A 558 -1.94 -9.16 -18.04
CA GLY A 558 -1.90 -10.49 -18.65
C GLY A 558 -0.87 -10.64 -19.77
N TYR A 559 0.06 -9.70 -19.93
CA TYR A 559 1.17 -9.83 -20.88
C TYR A 559 2.29 -10.73 -20.34
N GLU A 560 2.97 -11.45 -21.23
CA GLU A 560 4.31 -11.93 -20.92
C GLU A 560 5.29 -10.75 -21.01
N VAL A 561 6.10 -10.55 -19.96
CA VAL A 561 6.97 -9.38 -19.86
C VAL A 561 8.43 -9.79 -19.81
N CYS A 562 9.26 -9.19 -20.67
CA CYS A 562 10.70 -9.38 -20.64
C CYS A 562 11.41 -8.13 -20.09
N LEU A 563 12.27 -8.29 -19.10
CA LEU A 563 13.13 -7.24 -18.57
C LEU A 563 14.50 -7.26 -19.28
N GLN A 564 14.77 -6.26 -20.12
CA GLN A 564 16.03 -6.13 -20.85
C GLN A 564 17.06 -5.36 -20.02
N PHE A 565 17.94 -6.08 -19.31
CA PHE A 565 19.04 -5.48 -18.55
C PHE A 565 20.15 -4.99 -19.51
N MET A 566 19.89 -3.86 -20.16
CA MET A 566 20.79 -3.30 -21.18
C MET A 566 22.20 -3.12 -20.61
N SER A 567 23.20 -3.52 -21.39
CA SER A 567 24.61 -3.48 -20.99
C SER A 567 24.86 -4.30 -19.73
N SER A 568 24.49 -5.59 -19.75
CA SER A 568 24.53 -6.45 -18.57
C SER A 568 25.91 -6.54 -17.91
N HIS A 569 27.01 -6.35 -18.66
CA HIS A 569 28.37 -6.26 -18.13
C HIS A 569 28.61 -5.12 -17.11
N LEU A 570 27.69 -4.16 -16.99
CA LEU A 570 27.74 -3.09 -15.98
C LEU A 570 27.16 -3.52 -14.62
N TYR A 571 26.54 -4.69 -14.53
CA TYR A 571 25.97 -5.23 -13.30
C TYR A 571 26.95 -6.23 -12.66
N GLY A 572 26.88 -6.39 -11.35
CA GLY A 572 27.34 -7.64 -10.73
C GLY A 572 26.43 -8.80 -11.15
N VAL A 573 26.97 -10.02 -11.22
CA VAL A 573 26.18 -11.21 -11.58
C VAL A 573 25.06 -11.44 -10.57
N GLU A 574 25.39 -11.36 -9.29
CA GLU A 574 24.48 -11.48 -8.16
C GLU A 574 23.51 -10.28 -8.09
N GLU A 575 23.97 -9.08 -8.42
CA GLU A 575 23.15 -7.86 -8.47
C GLU A 575 22.02 -8.00 -9.51
N LEU A 576 22.36 -8.43 -10.74
CA LEU A 576 21.38 -8.63 -11.80
C LEU A 576 20.40 -9.74 -11.42
N ALA A 577 20.89 -10.86 -10.86
CA ALA A 577 20.05 -11.95 -10.40
C ALA A 577 19.09 -11.51 -9.28
N ALA A 578 19.56 -10.73 -8.31
CA ALA A 578 18.73 -10.17 -7.25
C ALA A 578 17.64 -9.24 -7.81
N HIS A 579 17.97 -8.41 -8.79
CA HIS A 579 16.97 -7.58 -9.46
C HIS A 579 15.94 -8.39 -10.25
N ALA A 580 16.36 -9.47 -10.92
CA ALA A 580 15.44 -10.36 -11.63
C ALA A 580 14.51 -11.10 -10.65
N ALA A 581 15.03 -11.58 -9.52
CA ALA A 581 14.26 -12.30 -8.50
C ALA A 581 13.13 -11.46 -7.88
N GLN A 582 13.25 -10.12 -7.90
CA GLN A 582 12.21 -9.21 -7.43
C GLN A 582 10.97 -9.17 -8.33
N VAL A 583 11.03 -9.68 -9.57
CA VAL A 583 9.88 -9.77 -10.48
C VAL A 583 9.82 -11.20 -11.05
N PRO A 584 9.44 -12.20 -10.24
CA PRO A 584 9.63 -13.62 -10.57
C PRO A 584 8.83 -14.07 -11.81
N ASP A 585 7.72 -13.40 -12.12
CA ASP A 585 6.88 -13.70 -13.28
C ASP A 585 7.39 -13.06 -14.58
N ALA A 586 8.36 -12.13 -14.51
CA ALA A 586 8.99 -11.56 -15.70
C ALA A 586 10.14 -12.45 -16.20
N ILE A 587 10.44 -12.34 -17.49
CA ILE A 587 11.56 -13.02 -18.14
C ILE A 587 12.78 -12.11 -18.14
N PRO A 588 13.82 -12.37 -17.32
CA PRO A 588 15.03 -11.55 -17.33
C PRO A 588 15.89 -11.86 -18.56
N TYR A 589 16.41 -10.82 -19.20
CA TYR A 589 17.31 -10.93 -20.33
C TYR A 589 18.72 -10.46 -19.99
N VAL A 590 19.72 -11.27 -20.35
CA VAL A 590 21.11 -10.82 -20.44
C VAL A 590 21.31 -10.16 -21.81
N VAL A 591 21.69 -8.90 -21.82
CA VAL A 591 21.82 -8.07 -23.02
C VAL A 591 23.26 -7.58 -23.15
N ASP A 592 24.00 -8.19 -24.08
CA ASP A 592 25.36 -7.77 -24.44
C ASP A 592 25.31 -6.61 -25.44
N SER A 593 24.87 -5.44 -24.97
CA SER A 593 24.71 -4.24 -25.79
C SER A 593 25.97 -3.82 -26.56
N LEU A 594 27.18 -4.14 -26.07
CA LEU A 594 28.44 -3.73 -26.70
C LEU A 594 29.10 -4.86 -27.51
N GLY A 595 28.56 -6.08 -27.46
CA GLY A 595 29.17 -7.26 -28.08
C GLY A 595 30.52 -7.60 -27.46
N CYS A 596 30.71 -7.33 -26.16
CA CYS A 596 31.99 -7.45 -25.46
C CYS A 596 32.06 -8.60 -24.46
N MET A 597 30.94 -9.28 -24.20
CA MET A 597 30.87 -10.33 -23.19
C MET A 597 31.31 -11.67 -23.77
N SER A 598 32.27 -12.32 -23.11
CA SER A 598 32.67 -13.68 -23.44
C SER A 598 31.58 -14.71 -23.10
N ALA A 599 31.65 -15.90 -23.69
CA ALA A 599 30.71 -16.98 -23.37
C ALA A 599 30.72 -17.37 -21.88
N GLU A 600 31.88 -17.31 -21.22
CA GLU A 600 32.01 -17.58 -19.79
C GLU A 600 31.33 -16.51 -18.93
N GLU A 601 31.46 -15.23 -19.30
CA GLU A 601 30.74 -14.15 -18.63
C GLU A 601 29.23 -14.29 -18.82
N VAL A 602 28.73 -14.52 -20.03
CA VAL A 602 27.28 -14.70 -20.24
C VAL A 602 26.78 -15.94 -19.47
N LYS A 603 27.60 -17.00 -19.38
CA LYS A 603 27.28 -18.20 -18.59
C LYS A 603 27.16 -17.90 -17.09
N SER A 604 27.97 -17.01 -16.53
CA SER A 604 27.87 -16.67 -15.10
C SER A 604 26.51 -16.03 -14.78
N TYR A 605 26.04 -15.08 -15.59
CA TYR A 605 24.70 -14.48 -15.44
C TYR A 605 23.58 -15.51 -15.58
N THR A 606 23.57 -16.26 -16.68
CA THR A 606 22.48 -17.21 -16.97
C THR A 606 22.39 -18.38 -15.99
N SER A 607 23.47 -18.68 -15.27
CA SER A 607 23.52 -19.71 -14.23
C SER A 607 22.81 -19.28 -12.94
N LEU A 608 22.79 -17.98 -12.61
CA LEU A 608 22.07 -17.44 -11.44
C LEU A 608 20.65 -16.96 -11.77
N LEU A 609 20.33 -16.79 -13.05
CA LEU A 609 18.99 -16.40 -13.50
C LEU A 609 18.02 -17.60 -13.55
N PRO A 610 16.71 -17.35 -13.47
CA PRO A 610 15.68 -18.39 -13.61
C PRO A 610 15.77 -19.09 -14.97
N ALA A 611 15.22 -20.31 -15.04
CA ALA A 611 15.34 -21.17 -16.23
C ALA A 611 14.70 -20.62 -17.49
N ASN A 612 13.77 -19.68 -17.35
CA ASN A 612 13.11 -18.99 -18.44
C ASN A 612 13.90 -17.80 -19.01
N CYS A 613 15.12 -17.51 -18.53
CA CYS A 613 15.88 -16.32 -18.95
C CYS A 613 16.16 -16.26 -20.47
N GLY A 614 16.29 -15.03 -20.98
CA GLY A 614 16.57 -14.73 -22.38
C GLY A 614 17.99 -14.21 -22.62
N LEU A 615 18.44 -14.30 -23.87
CA LEU A 615 19.72 -13.79 -24.34
C LEU A 615 19.55 -12.84 -25.52
N HIS A 616 20.25 -11.71 -25.47
CA HIS A 616 20.43 -10.81 -26.61
C HIS A 616 21.91 -10.50 -26.79
N LEU A 617 22.48 -10.91 -27.93
CA LEU A 617 23.93 -10.89 -28.18
C LEU A 617 24.25 -10.03 -29.41
N HIS A 618 25.12 -9.04 -29.24
CA HIS A 618 25.75 -8.34 -30.36
C HIS A 618 27.03 -9.05 -30.82
N ASN A 619 27.38 -8.86 -32.08
CA ASN A 619 28.42 -9.65 -32.76
C ASN A 619 29.76 -8.92 -32.94
N ASN A 620 30.06 -7.92 -32.10
CA ASN A 620 31.26 -7.07 -32.23
C ASN A 620 32.57 -7.85 -32.21
N LEU A 621 32.67 -8.88 -31.36
CA LEU A 621 33.82 -9.80 -31.28
C LEU A 621 33.65 -11.06 -32.13
N GLN A 622 32.62 -11.16 -32.97
CA GLN A 622 32.22 -12.37 -33.71
C GLN A 622 31.95 -13.61 -32.83
N GLN A 623 31.57 -13.41 -31.57
CA GLN A 623 31.36 -14.50 -30.62
C GLN A 623 29.89 -14.89 -30.41
N ALA A 624 28.94 -14.14 -30.97
CA ALA A 624 27.51 -14.31 -30.66
C ALA A 624 27.02 -15.74 -30.92
N ALA A 625 27.38 -16.35 -32.06
CA ALA A 625 26.97 -17.72 -32.40
C ALA A 625 27.60 -18.78 -31.48
N GLY A 626 28.87 -18.60 -31.11
CA GLY A 626 29.55 -19.51 -30.18
C GLY A 626 28.97 -19.41 -28.76
N THR A 627 28.66 -18.19 -28.29
CA THR A 627 28.01 -17.95 -27.00
C THR A 627 26.59 -18.53 -26.99
N TYR A 628 25.80 -18.30 -28.03
CA TYR A 628 24.46 -18.90 -28.20
C TYR A 628 24.50 -20.44 -28.09
N ALA A 629 25.45 -21.08 -28.75
CA ALA A 629 25.54 -22.54 -28.76
C ALA A 629 26.00 -23.15 -27.42
N SER A 630 26.65 -22.37 -26.55
CA SER A 630 27.32 -22.85 -25.34
C SER A 630 26.65 -22.42 -24.02
N VAL A 631 25.74 -21.44 -24.07
CA VAL A 631 25.10 -20.87 -22.88
C VAL A 631 23.64 -21.33 -22.76
N ARG A 632 23.20 -21.52 -21.51
CA ARG A 632 21.80 -21.85 -21.21
C ARG A 632 20.92 -20.62 -21.33
N SER A 633 19.86 -20.71 -22.13
CA SER A 633 18.72 -19.79 -22.06
C SER A 633 17.45 -20.46 -22.58
N ALA A 634 16.29 -19.93 -22.19
CA ALA A 634 15.02 -20.37 -22.75
C ALA A 634 14.69 -19.66 -24.06
N ILE A 635 15.17 -18.42 -24.24
CA ILE A 635 14.96 -17.62 -25.45
C ILE A 635 16.31 -17.05 -25.90
N ALA A 636 16.56 -17.04 -27.20
CA ALA A 636 17.69 -16.34 -27.80
C ALA A 636 17.22 -15.43 -28.94
N ASP A 637 17.65 -14.17 -28.89
CA ASP A 637 17.39 -13.20 -29.95
C ASP A 637 18.38 -13.38 -31.10
N ALA A 638 17.87 -13.30 -32.32
CA ALA A 638 18.66 -13.27 -33.54
C ALA A 638 18.00 -12.36 -34.59
N THR A 639 18.74 -12.03 -35.65
CA THR A 639 18.22 -11.25 -36.79
C THR A 639 18.74 -11.80 -38.11
N LEU A 640 17.97 -11.59 -39.18
CA LEU A 640 18.33 -11.94 -40.56
C LEU A 640 19.69 -11.33 -40.94
N ASN A 641 20.63 -12.17 -41.39
CA ASN A 641 22.03 -11.81 -41.69
C ASN A 641 22.74 -11.03 -40.55
N GLY A 642 22.28 -11.18 -39.31
CA GLY A 642 22.76 -10.43 -38.15
C GLY A 642 22.48 -8.93 -38.22
N MET A 643 21.46 -8.49 -38.98
CA MET A 643 21.07 -7.08 -39.12
C MET A 643 20.85 -6.41 -37.76
N GLY A 644 21.52 -5.29 -37.53
CA GLY A 644 21.44 -4.57 -36.25
C GLY A 644 22.51 -3.49 -36.13
N ARG A 645 22.56 -2.85 -34.96
CA ARG A 645 23.53 -1.78 -34.68
C ARG A 645 24.97 -2.29 -34.69
N GLY A 646 25.90 -1.47 -35.20
CA GLY A 646 27.34 -1.74 -35.09
C GLY A 646 27.75 -2.96 -35.92
N ALA A 647 28.36 -3.95 -35.28
CA ALA A 647 28.70 -5.21 -35.94
C ALA A 647 27.49 -6.14 -36.19
N GLY A 648 26.30 -5.76 -35.71
CA GLY A 648 25.09 -6.54 -35.83
C GLY A 648 24.84 -7.45 -34.63
N ASN A 649 23.89 -8.36 -34.81
CA ASN A 649 23.43 -9.32 -33.80
C ASN A 649 23.86 -10.75 -34.15
N LEU A 650 23.45 -11.72 -33.34
CA LEU A 650 23.47 -13.14 -33.70
C LEU A 650 22.74 -13.35 -35.05
N PRO A 651 23.42 -13.83 -36.10
CA PRO A 651 22.77 -14.12 -37.36
C PRO A 651 21.79 -15.30 -37.23
N LEU A 652 20.55 -15.08 -37.64
CA LEU A 652 19.46 -16.05 -37.52
C LEU A 652 19.78 -17.35 -38.27
N GLU A 653 20.49 -17.27 -39.39
CA GLU A 653 20.89 -18.39 -40.23
C GLU A 653 21.88 -19.33 -39.52
N LEU A 654 22.64 -18.80 -38.54
CA LEU A 654 23.57 -19.57 -37.72
C LEU A 654 22.89 -20.24 -36.52
N CYS A 655 21.61 -19.93 -36.27
CA CYS A 655 20.83 -20.56 -35.21
C CYS A 655 20.32 -21.95 -35.64
N ARG A 656 19.65 -22.64 -34.70
CA ARG A 656 19.07 -23.98 -34.91
C ARG A 656 17.79 -23.97 -35.75
N VAL A 657 17.84 -23.39 -36.94
CA VAL A 657 16.77 -23.42 -37.95
C VAL A 657 16.91 -24.65 -38.87
N SER A 658 15.81 -25.09 -39.47
CA SER A 658 15.82 -26.18 -40.45
C SER A 658 16.65 -25.79 -41.69
N HIS A 659 17.14 -26.79 -42.44
CA HIS A 659 17.89 -26.53 -43.67
C HIS A 659 17.06 -25.72 -44.68
N GLU A 660 15.79 -26.08 -44.85
CA GLU A 660 14.87 -25.41 -45.76
C GLU A 660 14.57 -23.96 -45.31
N ALA A 661 14.32 -23.74 -44.02
CA ALA A 661 14.14 -22.39 -43.49
C ALA A 661 15.40 -21.53 -43.70
N ARG A 662 16.59 -22.10 -43.48
CA ARG A 662 17.87 -21.42 -43.72
C ARG A 662 18.03 -21.00 -45.18
N GLU A 663 17.72 -21.88 -46.12
CA GLU A 663 17.80 -21.57 -47.56
C GLU A 663 16.85 -20.43 -47.94
N ARG A 664 15.61 -20.47 -47.44
CA ARG A 664 14.62 -19.40 -47.68
C ARG A 664 15.07 -18.06 -47.07
N LEU A 665 15.61 -18.07 -45.84
CA LEU A 665 16.14 -16.87 -45.18
C LEU A 665 17.29 -16.25 -45.99
N LEU A 666 18.24 -17.08 -46.46
CA LEU A 666 19.34 -16.61 -47.30
C LEU A 666 18.84 -16.02 -48.63
N ALA A 667 17.90 -16.69 -49.30
CA ALA A 667 17.31 -16.19 -50.54
C ALA A 667 16.55 -14.86 -50.34
N PHE A 668 15.85 -14.71 -49.21
CA PHE A 668 15.21 -13.44 -48.85
C PHE A 668 16.24 -12.33 -48.60
N GLY A 669 17.33 -12.65 -47.90
CA GLY A 669 18.48 -11.77 -47.70
C GLY A 669 19.11 -11.29 -49.02
N ASP A 670 19.31 -12.19 -49.97
CA ASP A 670 19.83 -11.86 -51.31
C ASP A 670 18.91 -10.91 -52.07
N LYS A 671 17.59 -11.06 -51.92
CA LYS A 671 16.60 -10.21 -52.58
C LYS A 671 16.55 -8.80 -52.00
N TYR A 672 16.55 -8.66 -50.68
CA TYR A 672 16.25 -7.39 -50.01
C TYR A 672 17.43 -6.72 -49.34
N LEU A 673 18.34 -7.48 -48.74
CA LEU A 673 19.46 -6.91 -47.98
C LEU A 673 20.66 -6.56 -48.87
N SER A 674 20.81 -7.22 -50.02
CA SER A 674 21.89 -6.93 -50.99
C SER A 674 21.88 -5.48 -51.49
N ASN A 675 20.72 -4.85 -51.51
CA ASN A 675 20.52 -3.47 -51.95
C ASN A 675 20.67 -2.43 -50.83
N ILE A 676 20.78 -2.86 -49.57
CA ILE A 676 21.05 -1.96 -48.44
C ILE A 676 22.57 -1.76 -48.36
N PRO A 677 23.10 -0.52 -48.46
CA PRO A 677 24.51 -0.27 -48.24
C PRO A 677 24.94 -0.89 -46.92
N ARG A 678 25.97 -1.75 -46.95
CA ARG A 678 26.34 -2.61 -45.83
C ARG A 678 26.77 -1.77 -44.61
N ALA A 679 25.80 -1.47 -43.76
CA ALA A 679 25.93 -0.59 -42.60
C ALA A 679 26.20 -1.36 -41.29
N TRP A 680 26.15 -2.69 -41.33
CA TRP A 680 26.47 -3.56 -40.20
C TRP A 680 27.40 -4.71 -40.62
N GLY A 681 27.97 -5.37 -39.61
CA GLY A 681 28.89 -6.49 -39.78
C GLY A 681 30.29 -6.19 -39.24
N TYR A 682 31.16 -7.19 -39.32
CA TYR A 682 32.51 -7.11 -38.78
C TYR A 682 33.29 -5.93 -39.36
N ALA A 683 33.86 -5.12 -38.46
CA ALA A 683 34.83 -4.09 -38.79
C ALA A 683 35.81 -3.92 -37.62
N PRO A 684 37.12 -3.68 -37.87
CA PRO A 684 38.13 -3.57 -36.81
C PRO A 684 37.78 -2.57 -35.71
N GLU A 685 37.13 -1.47 -36.07
CA GLU A 685 36.72 -0.42 -35.14
C GLU A 685 35.69 -0.89 -34.09
N TYR A 686 34.81 -1.83 -34.42
CA TYR A 686 33.85 -2.39 -33.48
C TYR A 686 34.49 -3.35 -32.49
N ILE A 687 35.61 -3.99 -32.86
CA ILE A 687 36.44 -4.76 -31.93
C ILE A 687 37.08 -3.82 -30.91
N LEU A 688 37.67 -2.71 -31.35
CA LEU A 688 38.27 -1.73 -30.44
C LEU A 688 37.24 -1.23 -29.42
N GLN A 689 36.03 -0.95 -29.88
CA GLN A 689 34.92 -0.56 -29.02
C GLN A 689 34.62 -1.62 -27.94
N ALA A 690 34.45 -2.88 -28.37
CA ALA A 690 34.07 -3.98 -27.49
C ALA A 690 35.20 -4.33 -26.52
N SER A 691 36.43 -4.45 -27.00
CA SER A 691 37.62 -4.77 -26.20
C SER A 691 37.90 -3.72 -25.13
N LEU A 692 37.60 -2.44 -25.40
CA LEU A 692 37.78 -1.34 -24.44
C LEU A 692 36.52 -1.02 -23.60
N ARG A 693 35.43 -1.78 -23.80
CA ARG A 693 34.14 -1.63 -23.12
C ARG A 693 33.62 -0.18 -23.11
N CYS A 694 33.73 0.51 -24.24
CA CYS A 694 33.36 1.92 -24.37
C CYS A 694 32.09 2.13 -25.22
N HIS A 695 31.44 3.29 -25.06
CA HIS A 695 30.23 3.62 -25.82
C HIS A 695 30.49 3.69 -27.34
N PRO A 696 29.64 3.08 -28.20
CA PRO A 696 29.86 2.98 -29.66
C PRO A 696 30.09 4.31 -30.38
N ASN A 697 29.40 5.38 -29.95
CA ASN A 697 29.51 6.69 -30.60
C ASN A 697 30.91 7.31 -30.57
N TYR A 698 31.79 6.94 -29.62
CA TYR A 698 33.17 7.45 -29.65
C TYR A 698 33.90 6.96 -30.90
N VAL A 699 33.78 5.67 -31.20
CA VAL A 699 34.37 5.06 -32.39
C VAL A 699 33.73 5.59 -33.67
N VAL A 700 32.39 5.68 -33.71
CA VAL A 700 31.67 6.21 -34.88
C VAL A 700 32.13 7.65 -35.19
N LYS A 701 32.15 8.54 -34.20
CA LYS A 701 32.57 9.93 -34.40
C LYS A 701 34.03 10.05 -34.83
N MET A 702 34.94 9.30 -34.21
CA MET A 702 36.35 9.33 -34.62
C MET A 702 36.56 8.78 -36.03
N LYS A 703 35.75 7.81 -36.45
CA LYS A 703 35.73 7.29 -37.82
C LYS A 703 35.18 8.32 -38.81
N ASP A 704 34.11 9.02 -38.47
CA ASP A 704 33.57 10.11 -39.28
C ASP A 704 34.61 11.23 -39.48
N MET A 705 35.53 11.41 -38.52
CA MET A 705 36.68 12.31 -38.60
C MET A 705 37.88 11.73 -39.39
N GLY A 706 37.79 10.51 -39.89
CA GLY A 706 38.84 9.85 -40.69
C GLY A 706 40.02 9.30 -39.87
N LEU A 707 39.87 9.11 -38.55
CA LEU A 707 40.96 8.63 -37.70
C LEU A 707 41.25 7.13 -37.89
N THR A 708 42.53 6.76 -37.78
CA THR A 708 42.96 5.36 -37.92
C THR A 708 42.63 4.54 -36.67
N CYS A 709 42.46 3.23 -36.83
CA CYS A 709 42.22 2.30 -35.71
C CYS A 709 43.31 2.39 -34.61
N THR A 710 44.59 2.55 -34.99
CA THR A 710 45.69 2.71 -34.03
C THR A 710 45.53 3.96 -33.18
N PHE A 711 45.14 5.08 -33.80
CA PHE A 711 44.91 6.34 -33.09
C PHE A 711 43.67 6.25 -32.20
N ILE A 712 42.57 5.69 -32.72
CA ILE A 712 41.34 5.45 -31.97
C ILE A 712 41.63 4.59 -30.73
N PHE A 713 42.43 3.53 -30.86
CA PHE A 713 42.82 2.69 -29.73
C PHE A 713 43.64 3.47 -28.68
N LYS A 714 44.66 4.24 -29.09
CA LYS A 714 45.48 5.06 -28.18
C LYS A 714 44.64 6.09 -27.41
N VAL A 715 43.64 6.67 -28.08
CA VAL A 715 42.72 7.64 -27.48
C VAL A 715 41.76 6.95 -26.52
N LEU A 716 41.12 5.85 -26.95
CA LEU A 716 40.10 5.16 -26.18
C LEU A 716 40.65 4.35 -25.01
N SER A 717 41.92 3.92 -25.06
CA SER A 717 42.57 3.27 -23.91
C SER A 717 42.67 4.20 -22.70
N GLN A 718 42.50 5.52 -22.88
CA GLN A 718 42.40 6.49 -21.78
C GLN A 718 40.97 6.59 -21.20
N LEU A 719 39.97 5.93 -21.83
CA LEU A 719 38.54 5.93 -21.48
C LEU A 719 38.00 4.53 -21.16
N GLU A 720 38.86 3.58 -20.81
CA GLU A 720 38.42 2.20 -20.56
C GLU A 720 37.24 2.16 -19.56
N GLY A 721 36.16 1.48 -19.95
CA GLY A 721 34.94 1.34 -19.12
C GLY A 721 33.94 2.50 -19.16
N VAL A 722 34.12 3.49 -20.04
CA VAL A 722 33.15 4.61 -20.17
C VAL A 722 31.95 4.21 -21.03
N SER A 723 30.82 3.96 -20.36
CA SER A 723 29.56 3.48 -20.95
C SER A 723 28.69 4.57 -21.57
N THR A 724 29.03 5.86 -21.41
CA THR A 724 28.22 7.00 -21.91
C THR A 724 29.04 7.89 -22.84
N PHE A 725 28.46 8.29 -23.97
CA PHE A 725 29.09 9.24 -24.89
C PHE A 725 28.94 10.69 -24.41
N ARG A 726 30.04 11.43 -24.45
CA ARG A 726 30.12 12.87 -24.16
C ARG A 726 31.01 13.52 -25.22
N VAL A 727 30.46 14.53 -25.90
CA VAL A 727 31.19 15.27 -26.95
C VAL A 727 32.41 15.96 -26.33
N ASP A 728 32.23 16.66 -25.22
CA ASP A 728 33.32 17.35 -24.51
C ASP A 728 34.45 16.40 -24.10
N THR A 729 34.12 15.17 -23.70
CA THR A 729 35.10 14.14 -23.36
C THR A 729 35.88 13.71 -24.60
N LEU A 730 35.19 13.49 -25.72
CA LEU A 730 35.85 13.19 -27.00
C LEU A 730 36.77 14.34 -27.43
N GLU A 731 36.28 15.57 -27.42
CA GLU A 731 37.05 16.77 -27.79
C GLU A 731 38.28 16.94 -26.91
N LYS A 732 38.13 16.75 -25.59
CA LYS A 732 39.25 16.79 -24.64
C LYS A 732 40.30 15.75 -24.99
N LEU A 733 39.91 14.51 -25.24
CA LEU A 733 40.84 13.43 -25.58
C LEU A 733 41.57 13.64 -26.91
N LEU A 734 40.86 14.17 -27.90
CA LEU A 734 41.44 14.54 -29.18
C LEU A 734 42.39 15.73 -29.04
N SER A 735 42.10 16.68 -28.14
CA SER A 735 42.94 17.85 -27.85
C SER A 735 44.19 17.52 -27.03
N THR A 736 44.12 16.51 -26.15
CA THR A 736 45.28 15.91 -25.47
C THR A 736 46.01 14.91 -26.37
N GLY A 737 45.60 14.81 -27.64
CA GLY A 737 45.97 13.76 -28.56
C GLY A 737 47.48 13.67 -28.75
N VAL A 738 47.98 12.45 -28.61
CA VAL A 738 49.37 12.05 -28.92
C VAL A 738 50.44 12.57 -27.99
#